data_AF-A0A7I7KW72-F1
#
_entry.id   AF-A0A7I7KW72-F1
#
_cell.length_a   1.000
_cell.length_b   1.000
_cell.length_c   1.000
_cell.angle_alpha   90.00
_cell.angle_beta   90.00
_cell.angle_gamma   90.00
#
_symmetry.space_group_name_H-M   'P 1'
#
loop_
_entity.id
_entity.type
_entity.pdbx_description
1 polymer ?
#
loop_
_entity_poly.entity_id
_entity_poly.type
_entity_poly.pdbx_seq_one_letter_code
_entity_poly.pdbx_strand_id
1 'polypeptide(L)'
;MTPLVTAPVAHADEFDLVIDPIINSIAGSLASLAGLDSVPGADALAGLDMGGLVAPAADLAGSSSLGVGAADSALTAASDPSPAASSFDAMLQADAQEWITSQSGAAYDAQLNTLWHDVGGSGILIGNGANGTPDSTLAAANGEAGGLWFGNGGNGATDALGQGGNGGAGGLIGNGGNGGDGADGGNGGNGGNADLVGDGGNGGDGGNGADGAAGSTGATGTATSPAGGVGGNGAAGGAGGAGGNGGNGGSMFGNAGNGGNGADGGNGGGGGVGGGAFDVSTGSGGSGGDGGNGGVGGQGGSGGTAASGTGGNGGGAGSGGNGGSGGGPGQGDENLSHNVSFGSGGNGGAGGNGGSAGDGGNGAAGDNPGFSGGNGGDGGQGGQGGAAAQHNGNIGYYGFNGSGGPGGDGGVGGSGGNGGTGINSIGGNGADGGNGGAAGAGGAPGDGYHDGPGIDGPTVVGTGGAGGEGGAAGSGGNGGQGAIGFSAGSGGNGGQGGAGGDGASGTDGYIQGMNGGNGGNGGTGGAAGNGSTVGNAGPGGNGGNAGDGGSAAYVGSDAYGGAGGNGGDGGNAGASGTTANGGDGGNGGTGGSGGPVGTPGINGDGGAGGTPYGTDGTPSVANATVPLTMNNLHQPLAYISVNGGPLEPVVVDTGSTGLVIEPQYVPTQNLGSDVYSGSAGYSGGLTYSYDTYDTTVGFGSGIVTSPTAVDLVTPASTPAFEQYFASTGAVGVLGIGPDNGFPGTSTVIAALPGTLGQGALINESQHVLEFGPNPLTGTVSIAGAPTAILDVRIGGGPLEHVSVAIDSGGVNGFIPSSVLDTGQTSGIVPAGTIISVYTSNGETLLYSYTTTGTDGPYVTTGNAINTGYFPFNLGPVYIAESPSGFGTTTFDS
;
A
#
# COMPACT_ATOMS: atom_id res chain seq x y z
N MET A 1 -104.92 -15.50 -25.59
CA MET A 1 -103.45 -15.49 -25.71
C MET A 1 -102.91 -14.73 -24.52
N THR A 2 -102.10 -15.41 -23.69
CA THR A 2 -101.25 -14.82 -22.65
C THR A 2 -100.12 -14.00 -23.29
N PRO A 3 -99.61 -12.98 -22.57
CA PRO A 3 -98.22 -13.02 -22.07
C PRO A 3 -98.15 -12.61 -20.58
N LEU A 4 -97.55 -13.42 -19.71
CA LEU A 4 -96.12 -13.53 -19.32
C LEU A 4 -95.80 -12.71 -18.04
N VAL A 5 -95.88 -13.47 -16.94
CA VAL A 5 -95.21 -13.41 -15.63
C VAL A 5 -94.21 -12.26 -15.39
N THR A 6 -94.51 -11.51 -14.33
CA THR A 6 -93.62 -10.63 -13.55
C THR A 6 -92.34 -11.34 -13.09
N ALA A 7 -91.18 -10.74 -13.38
CA ALA A 7 -89.91 -11.10 -12.76
C ALA A 7 -89.92 -10.77 -11.25
N PRO A 8 -89.25 -11.56 -10.39
CA PRO A 8 -89.23 -11.35 -8.95
C PRO A 8 -88.36 -10.16 -8.54
N VAL A 9 -88.68 -9.61 -7.36
CA VAL A 9 -87.94 -8.56 -6.65
C VAL A 9 -86.50 -9.01 -6.44
N ALA A 10 -85.53 -8.15 -6.75
CA ALA A 10 -84.12 -8.40 -6.44
C ALA A 10 -83.99 -8.68 -4.94
N HIS A 11 -83.51 -9.87 -4.62
CA HIS A 11 -82.95 -10.15 -3.31
C HIS A 11 -81.67 -9.33 -3.19
N ALA A 12 -81.56 -8.50 -2.16
CA ALA A 12 -80.25 -8.12 -1.64
C ALA A 12 -79.60 -9.45 -1.21
N ASP A 13 -78.61 -9.89 -1.96
CA ASP A 13 -77.82 -11.05 -1.58
C ASP A 13 -76.78 -10.62 -0.54
N GLU A 14 -76.13 -11.60 0.08
CA GLU A 14 -75.12 -11.40 1.14
C GLU A 14 -73.93 -10.52 0.68
N PHE A 15 -73.85 -10.21 -0.61
CA PHE A 15 -72.87 -9.32 -1.22
C PHE A 15 -73.11 -7.84 -0.87
N ASP A 16 -74.38 -7.40 -0.83
CA ASP A 16 -74.75 -6.01 -0.52
C ASP A 16 -74.48 -5.64 0.95
N LEU A 17 -74.65 -6.59 1.89
CA LEU A 17 -74.37 -6.40 3.32
C LEU A 17 -72.87 -6.25 3.65
N VAL A 18 -72.00 -6.66 2.74
CA VAL A 18 -70.54 -6.68 2.90
C VAL A 18 -69.89 -5.49 2.18
N ILE A 19 -70.41 -5.14 1.00
CA ILE A 19 -69.88 -4.04 0.17
C ILE A 19 -70.38 -2.68 0.65
N ASP A 20 -71.66 -2.56 1.07
CA ASP A 20 -72.24 -1.27 1.45
C ASP A 20 -71.56 -0.59 2.65
N PRO A 21 -71.14 -1.29 3.72
CA PRO A 21 -70.41 -0.66 4.82
C PRO A 21 -69.03 -0.11 4.39
N ILE A 22 -68.35 -0.81 3.49
CA ILE A 22 -67.04 -0.42 2.94
C ILE A 22 -67.19 0.82 2.06
N ILE A 23 -68.16 0.80 1.14
CA ILE A 23 -68.49 1.96 0.29
C ILE A 23 -68.95 3.15 1.13
N ASN A 24 -69.76 2.93 2.18
CA ASN A 24 -70.23 4.01 3.05
C ASN A 24 -69.13 4.59 3.97
N SER A 25 -68.15 3.78 4.38
CA SER A 25 -66.98 4.24 5.15
C SER A 25 -66.06 5.08 4.27
N ILE A 26 -65.78 4.62 3.05
CA ILE A 26 -64.99 5.35 2.04
C ILE A 26 -65.72 6.62 1.59
N ALA A 27 -67.04 6.58 1.43
CA ALA A 27 -67.85 7.76 1.12
C ALA A 27 -67.90 8.76 2.30
N GLY A 28 -67.85 8.27 3.54
CA GLY A 28 -67.80 9.08 4.75
C GLY A 28 -66.47 9.83 4.93
N SER A 29 -65.33 9.20 4.60
CA SER A 29 -64.02 9.85 4.56
C SER A 29 -63.88 10.80 3.36
N LEU A 30 -64.47 10.46 2.20
CA LEU A 30 -64.51 11.36 1.05
C LEU A 30 -65.39 12.62 1.30
N ALA A 31 -66.43 12.49 2.14
CA ALA A 31 -67.22 13.62 2.61
C ALA A 31 -66.49 14.51 3.63
N SER A 32 -65.52 13.97 4.39
CA SER A 32 -64.66 14.76 5.28
C SER A 32 -63.62 15.55 4.49
N LEU A 33 -63.15 15.00 3.35
CA LEU A 33 -62.29 15.68 2.38
C LEU A 33 -63.00 16.82 1.63
N ALA A 34 -64.30 16.67 1.35
CA ALA A 34 -65.15 17.74 0.80
C ALA A 34 -65.42 18.90 1.79
N GLY A 35 -64.96 18.80 3.04
CA GLY A 35 -65.08 19.84 4.07
C GLY A 35 -64.07 20.98 3.98
N LEU A 36 -63.05 20.88 3.10
CA LEU A 36 -62.08 21.95 2.85
C LEU A 36 -62.53 22.83 1.67
N ASP A 37 -63.29 23.85 2.06
CA ASP A 37 -63.67 25.07 1.33
C ASP A 37 -64.66 24.94 0.15
N SER A 38 -65.85 25.47 0.40
CA SER A 38 -67.00 25.54 -0.48
C SER A 38 -66.78 26.43 -1.71
N VAL A 39 -66.75 25.84 -2.91
CA VAL A 39 -67.07 26.55 -4.17
C VAL A 39 -68.38 25.99 -4.71
N PRO A 40 -69.48 26.76 -4.72
CA PRO A 40 -70.78 26.25 -5.13
C PRO A 40 -70.91 26.28 -6.66
N GLY A 41 -71.04 25.10 -7.27
CA GLY A 41 -71.65 24.95 -8.60
C GLY A 41 -70.85 24.14 -9.61
N ALA A 42 -70.84 22.81 -9.46
CA ALA A 42 -70.78 21.88 -10.59
C ALA A 42 -71.24 20.49 -10.12
N ASP A 43 -72.20 19.93 -10.84
CA ASP A 43 -72.73 18.58 -10.70
C ASP A 43 -71.61 17.55 -10.95
N ALA A 44 -71.08 16.93 -9.90
CA ALA A 44 -69.85 16.14 -9.91
C ALA A 44 -70.01 14.66 -10.33
N LEU A 45 -71.10 14.30 -11.02
CA LEU A 45 -71.37 12.90 -11.42
C LEU A 45 -71.50 12.67 -12.93
N ALA A 46 -71.18 13.64 -13.79
CA ALA A 46 -71.38 13.51 -15.25
C ALA A 46 -70.13 13.63 -16.13
N GLY A 47 -68.90 13.63 -15.57
CA GLY A 47 -67.72 14.10 -16.32
C GLY A 47 -66.44 13.29 -16.24
N LEU A 48 -66.41 12.08 -15.67
CA LEU A 48 -65.21 11.23 -15.74
C LEU A 48 -65.10 10.55 -17.11
N ASP A 49 -64.80 11.34 -18.14
CA ASP A 49 -64.28 10.83 -19.41
C ASP A 49 -62.79 10.52 -19.24
N MET A 50 -62.46 9.23 -19.09
CA MET A 50 -61.08 8.72 -19.06
C MET A 50 -60.31 8.91 -20.38
N GLY A 51 -60.89 9.54 -21.42
CA GLY A 51 -60.23 9.83 -22.69
C GLY A 51 -59.52 11.19 -22.80
N GLY A 52 -59.58 12.05 -21.78
CA GLY A 52 -59.18 13.47 -21.89
C GLY A 52 -57.73 13.84 -21.58
N LEU A 53 -56.89 12.95 -21.06
CA LEU A 53 -55.51 13.27 -20.63
C LEU A 53 -54.49 13.34 -21.79
N VAL A 54 -54.89 13.83 -22.96
CA VAL A 54 -53.97 14.11 -24.06
C VAL A 54 -54.36 15.42 -24.75
N ALA A 55 -53.93 16.55 -24.19
CA ALA A 55 -53.82 17.80 -24.94
C ALA A 55 -52.62 18.64 -24.41
N PRO A 56 -51.78 19.20 -25.29
CA PRO A 56 -50.54 19.87 -24.90
C PRO A 56 -50.78 21.29 -24.39
N ALA A 57 -49.85 21.72 -23.52
CA ALA A 57 -49.74 23.01 -22.87
C ALA A 57 -49.58 24.20 -23.85
N ALA A 58 -50.67 24.67 -24.46
CA ALA A 58 -50.65 25.81 -25.37
C ALA A 58 -51.32 27.10 -24.86
N ASP A 59 -51.97 27.10 -23.68
CA ASP A 59 -52.77 28.25 -23.22
C ASP A 59 -52.36 28.79 -21.83
N LEU A 60 -51.06 29.01 -21.62
CA LEU A 60 -50.57 29.76 -20.45
C LEU A 60 -49.64 30.94 -20.82
N ALA A 61 -49.46 31.24 -22.11
CA ALA A 61 -48.60 32.33 -22.57
C ALA A 61 -49.22 33.74 -22.43
N GLY A 62 -50.31 33.90 -21.66
CA GLY A 62 -51.20 35.06 -21.70
C GLY A 62 -51.15 36.06 -20.54
N SER A 63 -50.32 35.90 -19.49
CA SER A 63 -50.28 36.85 -18.37
C SER A 63 -48.86 37.32 -18.01
N SER A 64 -48.47 38.42 -18.65
CA SER A 64 -47.17 39.08 -18.56
C SER A 64 -47.06 40.05 -17.37
N SER A 65 -47.07 39.58 -16.11
CA SER A 65 -46.83 40.50 -14.97
C SER A 65 -46.40 39.91 -13.61
N LEU A 66 -45.71 38.77 -13.51
CA LEU A 66 -45.17 38.30 -12.22
C LEU A 66 -43.68 37.97 -12.34
N GLY A 67 -42.90 38.48 -11.38
CA GLY A 67 -41.44 38.52 -11.43
C GLY A 67 -40.77 37.15 -11.53
N VAL A 68 -39.57 37.17 -12.09
CA VAL A 68 -38.72 36.02 -12.47
C VAL A 68 -38.40 35.02 -11.35
N GLY A 69 -38.66 35.36 -10.07
CA GLY A 69 -38.53 34.42 -8.94
C GLY A 69 -39.82 33.71 -8.53
N ALA A 70 -41.00 34.23 -8.88
CA ALA A 70 -42.29 33.59 -8.55
C ALA A 70 -42.74 32.60 -9.63
N ALA A 71 -42.32 32.80 -10.88
CA ALA A 71 -42.55 31.85 -11.97
C ALA A 71 -41.69 30.57 -11.82
N ASP A 72 -40.52 30.66 -11.20
CA ASP A 72 -39.63 29.51 -10.97
C ASP A 72 -40.18 28.59 -9.88
N SER A 73 -40.60 29.14 -8.73
CA SER A 73 -41.24 28.35 -7.66
C SER A 73 -42.64 27.82 -8.04
N ALA A 74 -43.42 28.57 -8.84
CA ALA A 74 -44.75 28.12 -9.28
C ALA A 74 -44.69 27.11 -10.43
N LEU A 75 -43.68 27.15 -11.30
CA LEU A 75 -43.48 26.14 -12.33
C LEU A 75 -42.94 24.85 -11.72
N THR A 76 -41.99 24.93 -10.78
CA THR A 76 -41.45 23.76 -10.04
C THR A 76 -42.54 23.04 -9.22
N ALA A 77 -43.46 23.78 -8.60
CA ALA A 77 -44.59 23.20 -7.84
C ALA A 77 -45.76 22.70 -8.72
N ALA A 78 -45.87 23.17 -9.97
CA ALA A 78 -46.93 22.75 -10.90
C ALA A 78 -46.49 21.64 -11.88
N SER A 79 -45.18 21.43 -12.06
CA SER A 79 -44.61 20.32 -12.83
C SER A 79 -44.29 19.08 -12.01
N ASP A 80 -44.53 19.10 -10.70
CA ASP A 80 -44.29 17.98 -9.80
C ASP A 80 -45.61 17.44 -9.21
N PRO A 81 -46.22 16.41 -9.80
CA PRO A 81 -47.38 15.74 -9.22
C PRO A 81 -47.04 14.90 -7.97
N SER A 82 -45.75 14.76 -7.62
CA SER A 82 -45.30 13.88 -6.54
C SER A 82 -45.79 14.24 -5.14
N PRO A 83 -45.98 15.51 -4.71
CA PRO A 83 -46.48 15.80 -3.37
C PRO A 83 -47.96 15.45 -3.20
N ALA A 84 -48.75 15.58 -4.28
CA ALA A 84 -50.17 15.24 -4.27
C ALA A 84 -50.38 13.71 -4.34
N ALA A 85 -49.62 13.01 -5.19
CA ALA A 85 -49.64 11.55 -5.28
C ALA A 85 -49.07 10.88 -4.03
N SER A 86 -47.99 11.40 -3.44
CA SER A 86 -47.45 10.92 -2.16
C SER A 86 -48.38 11.23 -0.99
N SER A 87 -49.07 12.37 -1.00
CA SER A 87 -50.10 12.68 0.01
C SER A 87 -51.35 11.79 -0.12
N PHE A 88 -51.69 11.36 -1.34
CA PHE A 88 -52.80 10.45 -1.60
C PHE A 88 -52.47 9.01 -1.20
N ASP A 89 -51.27 8.53 -1.52
CA ASP A 89 -50.77 7.22 -1.07
C ASP A 89 -50.65 7.19 0.46
N ALA A 90 -50.01 8.19 1.07
CA ALA A 90 -49.91 8.29 2.52
C ALA A 90 -51.28 8.38 3.22
N MET A 91 -52.27 9.05 2.60
CA MET A 91 -53.65 9.11 3.10
C MET A 91 -54.35 7.75 2.96
N LEU A 92 -54.26 7.11 1.79
CA LEU A 92 -54.88 5.81 1.53
C LEU A 92 -54.29 4.70 2.41
N GLN A 93 -52.98 4.73 2.65
CA GLN A 93 -52.30 3.84 3.57
C GLN A 93 -52.65 4.14 5.03
N ALA A 94 -52.75 5.41 5.42
CA ALA A 94 -53.19 5.78 6.76
C ALA A 94 -54.63 5.30 7.03
N ASP A 95 -55.53 5.49 6.08
CA ASP A 95 -56.92 5.04 6.17
C ASP A 95 -57.01 3.50 6.19
N ALA A 96 -56.22 2.81 5.37
CA ALA A 96 -56.15 1.34 5.36
C ALA A 96 -55.60 0.79 6.69
N GLN A 97 -54.58 1.42 7.27
CA GLN A 97 -54.03 1.01 8.56
C GLN A 97 -54.95 1.35 9.73
N GLU A 98 -55.65 2.48 9.67
CA GLU A 98 -56.69 2.84 10.64
C GLU A 98 -57.85 1.82 10.59
N TRP A 99 -58.27 1.39 9.39
CA TRP A 99 -59.28 0.34 9.23
C TRP A 99 -58.83 -0.98 9.87
N ILE A 100 -57.68 -1.50 9.46
CA ILE A 100 -57.13 -2.80 9.91
C ILE A 100 -56.97 -2.84 11.44
N THR A 101 -56.58 -1.72 12.05
CA THR A 101 -56.35 -1.64 13.50
C THR A 101 -57.59 -1.22 14.31
N SER A 102 -58.67 -0.77 13.65
CA SER A 102 -59.92 -0.40 14.33
C SER A 102 -60.69 -1.60 14.88
N GLN A 103 -61.40 -1.40 15.99
CA GLN A 103 -62.23 -2.43 16.63
C GLN A 103 -63.31 -2.99 15.68
N SER A 104 -63.90 -2.13 14.83
CA SER A 104 -64.91 -2.50 13.84
C SER A 104 -64.29 -3.21 12.64
N GLY A 105 -63.21 -2.66 12.06
CA GLY A 105 -62.52 -3.25 10.92
C GLY A 105 -62.01 -4.65 11.24
N ALA A 106 -61.32 -4.83 12.36
CA ALA A 106 -60.83 -6.15 12.79
C ALA A 106 -61.94 -7.22 12.92
N ALA A 107 -63.16 -6.83 13.30
CA ALA A 107 -64.30 -7.76 13.38
C ALA A 107 -64.83 -8.16 11.99
N TYR A 108 -64.85 -7.23 11.04
CA TYR A 108 -65.23 -7.50 9.65
C TYR A 108 -64.14 -8.25 8.88
N ASP A 109 -62.89 -7.88 9.07
CA ASP A 109 -61.72 -8.53 8.47
C ASP A 109 -61.66 -10.00 8.87
N ALA A 110 -61.95 -10.33 10.13
CA ALA A 110 -62.03 -11.71 10.60
C ALA A 110 -63.11 -12.53 9.87
N GLN A 111 -64.27 -11.93 9.57
CA GLN A 111 -65.33 -12.58 8.79
C GLN A 111 -64.94 -12.76 7.32
N LEU A 112 -64.36 -11.72 6.71
CA LEU A 112 -63.93 -11.73 5.31
C LEU A 112 -62.78 -12.71 5.07
N ASN A 113 -61.79 -12.75 5.95
CA ASN A 113 -60.68 -13.69 5.87
C ASN A 113 -61.14 -15.14 6.08
N THR A 114 -62.14 -15.38 6.94
CA THR A 114 -62.75 -16.71 7.10
C THR A 114 -63.45 -17.15 5.81
N LEU A 115 -64.28 -16.27 5.23
CA LEU A 115 -64.97 -16.53 3.97
C LEU A 115 -63.98 -16.79 2.83
N TRP A 116 -62.91 -16.00 2.74
CA TRP A 116 -61.84 -16.17 1.76
C TRP A 116 -61.23 -17.58 1.82
N HIS A 117 -60.92 -18.07 3.02
CA HIS A 117 -60.42 -19.44 3.18
C HIS A 117 -61.47 -20.51 2.86
N ASP A 118 -62.74 -20.29 3.22
CA ASP A 118 -63.83 -21.22 2.95
C ASP A 118 -64.07 -21.39 1.43
N VAL A 119 -63.82 -20.36 0.63
CA VAL A 119 -63.88 -20.43 -0.84
C VAL A 119 -62.58 -20.92 -1.49
N GLY A 120 -61.61 -21.37 -0.70
CA GLY A 120 -60.34 -21.96 -1.16
C GLY A 120 -59.22 -20.95 -1.41
N GLY A 121 -59.37 -19.72 -0.91
CA GLY A 121 -58.34 -18.69 -0.95
C GLY A 121 -57.16 -18.97 -0.01
N SER A 122 -55.95 -18.60 -0.45
CA SER A 122 -54.71 -18.71 0.32
C SER A 122 -54.30 -17.36 0.91
N GLY A 123 -53.66 -17.36 2.09
CA GLY A 123 -53.17 -16.14 2.73
C GLY A 123 -54.28 -15.24 3.29
N ILE A 124 -53.92 -14.02 3.67
CA ILE A 124 -54.84 -13.03 4.24
C ILE A 124 -55.50 -12.25 3.08
N LEU A 125 -56.79 -11.92 3.18
CA LEU A 125 -57.46 -11.04 2.21
C LEU A 125 -57.30 -9.57 2.62
N ILE A 126 -57.52 -9.26 3.90
CA ILE A 126 -57.37 -7.93 4.50
C ILE A 126 -56.62 -8.07 5.84
N GLY A 127 -55.50 -7.37 5.99
CA GLY A 127 -54.71 -7.33 7.22
C GLY A 127 -53.20 -7.33 6.95
N ASN A 128 -52.41 -6.92 7.95
CA ASN A 128 -50.95 -6.91 7.81
C ASN A 128 -50.37 -8.34 7.95
N GLY A 129 -49.28 -8.58 7.23
CA GLY A 129 -48.46 -9.78 7.39
C GLY A 129 -47.77 -9.79 8.75
N ALA A 130 -47.61 -10.98 9.33
CA ALA A 130 -46.85 -11.12 10.57
C ALA A 130 -45.37 -10.82 10.34
N ASN A 131 -44.75 -10.10 11.28
CA ASN A 131 -43.30 -9.96 11.29
C ASN A 131 -42.64 -11.33 11.51
N GLY A 132 -41.45 -11.49 10.96
CA GLY A 132 -40.59 -12.62 11.22
C GLY A 132 -40.30 -12.80 12.70
N THR A 133 -40.03 -14.04 13.09
CA THR A 133 -39.70 -14.41 14.47
C THR A 133 -38.18 -14.42 14.65
N PRO A 134 -37.60 -13.64 15.58
CA PRO A 134 -36.17 -13.68 15.88
C PRO A 134 -35.70 -15.05 16.37
N ASP A 135 -34.41 -15.35 16.19
CA ASP A 135 -33.74 -16.58 16.66
C ASP A 135 -34.44 -17.87 16.22
N SER A 136 -35.06 -17.84 15.05
CA SER A 136 -35.84 -18.95 14.49
C SER A 136 -35.16 -19.55 13.24
N THR A 137 -35.89 -20.30 12.41
CA THR A 137 -35.37 -20.69 11.08
C THR A 137 -35.50 -19.52 10.11
N LEU A 138 -34.64 -19.43 9.10
CA LEU A 138 -34.75 -18.37 8.08
C LEU A 138 -36.16 -18.22 7.50
N ALA A 139 -36.88 -19.32 7.27
CA ALA A 139 -38.25 -19.29 6.78
C ALA A 139 -39.24 -18.64 7.76
N ALA A 140 -39.05 -18.83 9.07
CA ALA A 140 -39.87 -18.21 10.12
C ALA A 140 -39.39 -16.80 10.49
N ALA A 141 -38.14 -16.47 10.17
CA ALA A 141 -37.58 -15.14 10.30
C ALA A 141 -37.98 -14.22 9.13
N ASN A 142 -38.46 -14.77 8.01
CA ASN A 142 -39.09 -13.97 6.96
C ASN A 142 -40.40 -13.35 7.46
N GLY A 143 -40.65 -12.10 7.07
CA GLY A 143 -41.97 -11.50 7.23
C GLY A 143 -42.99 -12.15 6.30
N GLU A 144 -44.20 -12.36 6.80
CA GLU A 144 -45.30 -12.88 5.99
C GLU A 144 -45.87 -11.79 5.07
N ALA A 145 -46.50 -12.20 3.97
CA ALA A 145 -47.15 -11.26 3.06
C ALA A 145 -48.37 -10.60 3.72
N GLY A 146 -48.62 -9.34 3.37
CA GLY A 146 -49.85 -8.63 3.69
C GLY A 146 -51.07 -9.22 2.99
N GLY A 147 -52.25 -8.73 3.38
CA GLY A 147 -53.52 -9.12 2.80
C GLY A 147 -53.58 -8.78 1.31
N LEU A 148 -54.14 -9.67 0.49
CA LEU A 148 -54.20 -9.52 -0.96
C LEU A 148 -54.76 -8.16 -1.42
N TRP A 149 -55.78 -7.64 -0.72
CA TRP A 149 -56.39 -6.34 -1.05
C TRP A 149 -55.78 -5.19 -0.28
N PHE A 150 -55.69 -5.34 1.04
CA PHE A 150 -55.12 -4.33 1.92
C PHE A 150 -54.22 -4.98 2.95
N GLY A 151 -53.03 -4.43 3.13
CA GLY A 151 -52.15 -4.82 4.21
C GLY A 151 -50.68 -4.68 3.86
N ASN A 152 -49.91 -4.25 4.85
CA ASN A 152 -48.46 -4.21 4.75
C ASN A 152 -47.89 -5.61 4.89
N GLY A 153 -46.78 -5.88 4.22
CA GLY A 153 -45.96 -7.04 4.50
C GLY A 153 -45.31 -6.94 5.89
N GLY A 154 -45.10 -8.07 6.54
CA GLY A 154 -44.37 -8.13 7.80
C GLY A 154 -42.88 -7.85 7.59
N ASN A 155 -42.22 -7.25 8.58
CA ASN A 155 -40.77 -7.10 8.54
C ASN A 155 -40.09 -8.46 8.75
N GLY A 156 -38.94 -8.67 8.11
CA GLY A 156 -38.04 -9.76 8.46
C GLY A 156 -37.43 -9.56 9.85
N ALA A 157 -36.95 -10.66 10.43
CA ALA A 157 -36.16 -10.71 11.66
C ALA A 157 -34.86 -11.48 11.42
N THR A 158 -33.93 -11.44 12.35
CA THR A 158 -32.71 -12.25 12.30
C THR A 158 -32.99 -13.69 12.75
N ASP A 159 -32.54 -14.68 11.99
CA ASP A 159 -32.69 -16.10 12.31
C ASP A 159 -31.62 -16.60 13.31
N ALA A 160 -31.74 -17.84 13.79
CA ALA A 160 -30.82 -18.43 14.76
C ALA A 160 -29.38 -18.64 14.25
N LEU A 161 -29.17 -18.58 12.94
CA LEU A 161 -27.85 -18.64 12.31
C LEU A 161 -27.29 -17.23 12.04
N GLY A 162 -28.02 -16.18 12.41
CA GLY A 162 -27.64 -14.79 12.19
C GLY A 162 -28.04 -14.23 10.82
N GLN A 163 -28.82 -14.95 10.01
CA GLN A 163 -29.27 -14.45 8.71
C GLN A 163 -30.51 -13.56 8.87
N GLY A 164 -30.50 -12.40 8.24
CA GLY A 164 -31.67 -11.56 8.08
C GLY A 164 -32.74 -12.20 7.19
N GLY A 165 -33.94 -12.36 7.73
CA GLY A 165 -35.12 -12.79 6.98
C GLY A 165 -35.59 -11.70 6.02
N ASN A 166 -36.17 -12.10 4.90
CA ASN A 166 -36.73 -11.16 3.94
C ASN A 166 -37.99 -10.50 4.52
N GLY A 167 -38.23 -9.25 4.15
CA GLY A 167 -39.52 -8.60 4.36
C GLY A 167 -40.61 -9.24 3.51
N GLY A 168 -41.82 -9.30 4.05
CA GLY A 168 -43.00 -9.77 3.35
C GLY A 168 -43.46 -8.78 2.28
N ALA A 169 -44.08 -9.28 1.22
CA ALA A 169 -44.70 -8.42 0.21
C ALA A 169 -45.93 -7.71 0.78
N GLY A 170 -46.15 -6.46 0.38
CA GLY A 170 -47.42 -5.76 0.59
C GLY A 170 -48.54 -6.32 -0.29
N GLY A 171 -49.78 -6.02 0.08
CA GLY A 171 -50.96 -6.29 -0.73
C GLY A 171 -51.11 -5.36 -1.93
N LEU A 172 -52.27 -5.41 -2.59
CA LEU A 172 -52.61 -4.47 -3.67
C LEU A 172 -52.45 -3.01 -3.21
N ILE A 173 -52.93 -2.71 -2.00
CA ILE A 173 -52.68 -1.46 -1.28
C ILE A 173 -51.96 -1.82 0.03
N GLY A 174 -50.67 -1.55 0.10
CA GLY A 174 -49.84 -1.96 1.22
C GLY A 174 -48.35 -1.80 0.96
N ASN A 175 -47.62 -1.41 2.00
CA ASN A 175 -46.17 -1.31 1.92
C ASN A 175 -45.54 -2.72 2.03
N GLY A 176 -44.42 -2.93 1.35
CA GLY A 176 -43.55 -4.07 1.61
C GLY A 176 -42.89 -3.94 2.99
N GLY A 177 -42.66 -5.08 3.66
CA GLY A 177 -41.94 -5.11 4.92
C GLY A 177 -40.44 -4.91 4.73
N ASN A 178 -39.73 -4.39 5.73
CA ASN A 178 -38.27 -4.29 5.69
C ASN A 178 -37.63 -5.68 5.82
N GLY A 179 -36.47 -5.88 5.20
CA GLY A 179 -35.61 -7.02 5.51
C GLY A 179 -35.09 -6.94 6.94
N GLY A 180 -34.86 -8.11 7.56
CA GLY A 180 -34.19 -8.19 8.85
C GLY A 180 -32.68 -8.01 8.70
N ASP A 181 -32.03 -7.48 9.71
CA ASP A 181 -30.56 -7.36 9.72
C ASP A 181 -29.90 -8.71 9.97
N GLY A 182 -28.68 -8.87 9.47
CA GLY A 182 -27.80 -9.99 9.82
C GLY A 182 -27.13 -9.78 11.18
N ALA A 183 -26.98 -10.85 11.97
CA ALA A 183 -26.02 -10.88 13.07
C ALA A 183 -24.61 -11.21 12.55
N ASP A 184 -23.60 -11.25 13.42
CA ASP A 184 -22.19 -11.42 13.04
C ASP A 184 -21.94 -12.46 11.92
N GLY A 185 -21.38 -12.01 10.80
CA GLY A 185 -21.07 -12.78 9.59
C GLY A 185 -22.29 -13.18 8.74
N GLY A 186 -23.50 -12.88 9.20
CA GLY A 186 -24.74 -13.17 8.51
C GLY A 186 -25.21 -12.03 7.60
N ASN A 187 -25.83 -12.39 6.49
CA ASN A 187 -26.34 -11.41 5.53
C ASN A 187 -27.64 -10.76 6.01
N GLY A 188 -27.87 -9.52 5.62
CA GLY A 188 -29.16 -8.87 5.72
C GLY A 188 -30.20 -9.47 4.76
N GLY A 189 -31.46 -9.39 5.16
CA GLY A 189 -32.60 -9.84 4.36
C GLY A 189 -33.03 -8.80 3.33
N ASN A 190 -33.62 -9.23 2.22
CA ASN A 190 -34.16 -8.29 1.25
C ASN A 190 -35.44 -7.61 1.79
N GLY A 191 -35.67 -6.37 1.39
CA GLY A 191 -36.95 -5.72 1.55
C GLY A 191 -38.05 -6.37 0.72
N GLY A 192 -39.28 -6.33 1.24
CA GLY A 192 -40.47 -6.79 0.56
C GLY A 192 -40.94 -5.79 -0.49
N ASN A 193 -41.54 -6.28 -1.57
CA ASN A 193 -42.11 -5.43 -2.61
C ASN A 193 -43.52 -4.95 -2.23
N ALA A 194 -43.93 -3.77 -2.71
CA ALA A 194 -45.33 -3.40 -2.85
C ALA A 194 -45.86 -3.81 -4.25
N ASP A 195 -47.19 -3.91 -4.41
CA ASP A 195 -47.81 -4.34 -5.67
C ASP A 195 -48.35 -3.17 -6.53
N LEU A 196 -49.50 -2.61 -6.15
CA LEU A 196 -50.15 -1.55 -6.93
C LEU A 196 -49.93 -0.18 -6.30
N VAL A 197 -50.21 -0.06 -5.00
CA VAL A 197 -50.03 1.18 -4.22
C VAL A 197 -49.30 0.86 -2.92
N GLY A 198 -48.17 1.54 -2.70
CA GLY A 198 -47.41 1.46 -1.45
C GLY A 198 -45.89 1.45 -1.68
N ASP A 199 -45.17 1.72 -0.60
CA ASP A 199 -43.71 1.75 -0.62
C ASP A 199 -43.11 0.34 -0.52
N GLY A 200 -42.04 0.06 -1.25
CA GLY A 200 -41.19 -1.09 -1.05
C GLY A 200 -40.40 -0.99 0.26
N GLY A 201 -40.15 -2.12 0.92
CA GLY A 201 -39.38 -2.16 2.15
C GLY A 201 -37.87 -2.02 1.91
N ASN A 202 -37.14 -1.50 2.88
CA ASN A 202 -35.67 -1.44 2.80
C ASN A 202 -35.05 -2.83 2.97
N GLY A 203 -33.89 -3.07 2.36
CA GLY A 203 -33.04 -4.21 2.70
C GLY A 203 -32.45 -4.05 4.10
N GLY A 204 -32.24 -5.17 4.79
CA GLY A 204 -31.54 -5.21 6.08
C GLY A 204 -30.03 -5.11 5.92
N ASP A 205 -29.35 -4.61 6.94
CA ASP A 205 -27.88 -4.53 6.94
C ASP A 205 -27.26 -5.92 7.16
N GLY A 206 -26.05 -6.14 6.65
CA GLY A 206 -25.25 -7.33 7.02
C GLY A 206 -24.70 -7.22 8.45
N GLY A 207 -24.23 -8.34 9.00
CA GLY A 207 -23.55 -8.36 10.30
C GLY A 207 -22.02 -8.52 10.20
N ASN A 208 -21.28 -7.94 11.15
CA ASN A 208 -19.82 -7.90 11.11
C ASN A 208 -19.18 -9.28 11.19
N GLY A 209 -18.04 -9.49 10.53
CA GLY A 209 -17.28 -10.72 10.66
C GLY A 209 -16.69 -10.90 12.06
N ALA A 210 -16.65 -12.13 12.55
CA ALA A 210 -16.05 -12.44 13.85
C ALA A 210 -14.53 -12.30 13.82
N ASP A 211 -13.92 -11.72 14.87
CA ASP A 211 -12.46 -11.67 14.98
C ASP A 211 -11.84 -13.07 15.13
N GLY A 212 -10.66 -13.25 14.56
CA GLY A 212 -9.85 -14.44 14.67
C GLY A 212 -9.23 -14.60 16.06
N ALA A 213 -9.26 -15.83 16.59
CA ALA A 213 -8.60 -16.15 17.84
C ALA A 213 -7.08 -16.03 17.74
N ALA A 214 -6.44 -15.51 18.79
CA ALA A 214 -4.98 -15.48 18.88
C ALA A 214 -4.38 -16.89 18.95
N GLY A 215 -3.17 -17.03 18.41
CA GLY A 215 -2.38 -18.25 18.46
C GLY A 215 -1.90 -18.59 19.87
N SER A 216 -1.80 -19.89 20.17
CA SER A 216 -1.32 -20.37 21.48
C SER A 216 0.18 -20.11 21.66
N THR A 217 0.62 -19.84 22.88
CA THR A 217 2.07 -19.82 23.17
C THR A 217 2.70 -21.19 22.95
N GLY A 218 3.90 -21.22 22.37
CA GLY A 218 4.68 -22.44 22.19
C GLY A 218 5.08 -23.07 23.53
N ALA A 219 5.21 -24.40 23.55
CA ALA A 219 5.62 -25.11 24.76
C ALA A 219 7.08 -24.79 25.12
N THR A 220 7.38 -24.62 26.41
CA THR A 220 8.77 -24.52 26.85
C THR A 220 9.52 -25.82 26.54
N GLY A 221 10.82 -25.72 26.27
CA GLY A 221 11.68 -26.88 26.12
C GLY A 221 11.62 -27.81 27.33
N THR A 222 12.20 -29.00 27.18
CA THR A 222 12.38 -29.99 28.26
C THR A 222 13.77 -30.62 28.18
N ALA A 223 14.18 -31.34 29.23
CA ALA A 223 15.47 -32.03 29.25
C ALA A 223 15.70 -32.98 28.06
N THR A 224 14.63 -33.53 27.48
CA THR A 224 14.68 -34.42 26.32
C THR A 224 14.47 -33.71 24.98
N SER A 225 13.95 -32.49 25.01
CA SER A 225 13.70 -31.62 23.85
C SER A 225 14.01 -30.17 24.25
N PRO A 226 15.28 -29.76 24.29
CA PRO A 226 15.69 -28.49 24.94
C PRO A 226 15.22 -27.23 24.21
N ALA A 227 14.87 -27.34 22.93
CA ALA A 227 14.34 -26.22 22.16
C ALA A 227 12.89 -25.91 22.54
N GLY A 228 12.56 -24.62 22.58
CA GLY A 228 11.18 -24.16 22.72
C GLY A 228 10.33 -24.50 21.50
N GLY A 229 9.06 -24.81 21.73
CA GLY A 229 8.08 -25.05 20.66
C GLY A 229 7.70 -23.76 19.93
N VAL A 230 7.31 -23.88 18.67
CA VAL A 230 6.81 -22.75 17.87
C VAL A 230 5.48 -22.23 18.43
N GLY A 231 5.27 -20.92 18.40
CA GLY A 231 3.98 -20.32 18.70
C GLY A 231 2.90 -20.76 17.71
N GLY A 232 1.67 -20.95 18.17
CA GLY A 232 0.54 -21.26 17.30
C GLY A 232 0.21 -20.06 16.41
N ASN A 233 -0.30 -20.29 15.21
CA ASN A 233 -0.74 -19.22 14.32
C ASN A 233 -2.06 -18.62 14.81
N GLY A 234 -2.29 -17.34 14.54
CA GLY A 234 -3.59 -16.71 14.71
C GLY A 234 -4.61 -17.27 13.72
N ALA A 235 -5.86 -17.36 14.14
CA ALA A 235 -6.96 -17.72 13.25
C ALA A 235 -7.34 -16.52 12.36
N ALA A 236 -7.86 -16.80 11.16
CA ALA A 236 -8.39 -15.74 10.29
C ALA A 236 -9.66 -15.13 10.87
N GLY A 237 -9.91 -13.86 10.54
CA GLY A 237 -11.19 -13.21 10.78
C GLY A 237 -12.29 -13.74 9.86
N GLY A 238 -13.52 -13.73 10.35
CA GLY A 238 -14.72 -14.08 9.58
C GLY A 238 -15.07 -13.00 8.56
N ALA A 239 -15.77 -13.37 7.49
CA ALA A 239 -16.28 -12.39 6.52
C ALA A 239 -17.44 -11.59 7.13
N GLY A 240 -17.59 -10.33 6.73
CA GLY A 240 -18.77 -9.52 6.99
C GLY A 240 -19.93 -9.94 6.09
N GLY A 241 -21.15 -9.84 6.61
CA GLY A 241 -22.37 -10.12 5.90
C GLY A 241 -22.69 -9.09 4.83
N ALA A 242 -23.27 -9.53 3.72
CA ALA A 242 -23.79 -8.62 2.70
C ALA A 242 -25.10 -7.96 3.15
N GLY A 243 -25.33 -6.72 2.71
CA GLY A 243 -26.62 -6.06 2.87
C GLY A 243 -27.69 -6.63 1.93
N GLY A 244 -28.93 -6.60 2.36
CA GLY A 244 -30.08 -7.02 1.56
C GLY A 244 -30.48 -5.99 0.51
N ASN A 245 -31.09 -6.43 -0.59
CA ASN A 245 -31.62 -5.50 -1.59
C ASN A 245 -32.90 -4.80 -1.08
N GLY A 246 -33.14 -3.57 -1.52
CA GLY A 246 -34.41 -2.89 -1.32
C GLY A 246 -35.54 -3.50 -2.15
N GLY A 247 -36.75 -3.45 -1.61
CA GLY A 247 -37.97 -3.90 -2.28
C GLY A 247 -38.49 -2.87 -3.28
N ASN A 248 -39.18 -3.34 -4.31
CA ASN A 248 -39.79 -2.47 -5.32
C ASN A 248 -41.01 -1.73 -4.76
N GLY A 249 -41.20 -0.48 -5.18
CA GLY A 249 -42.41 0.30 -4.91
C GLY A 249 -43.58 -0.12 -5.81
N GLY A 250 -44.78 0.33 -5.46
CA GLY A 250 -46.01 0.02 -6.18
C GLY A 250 -45.99 0.46 -7.65
N SER A 251 -46.65 -0.32 -8.50
CA SER A 251 -46.69 -0.11 -9.94
C SER A 251 -47.53 1.09 -10.38
N MET A 252 -48.46 1.57 -9.54
CA MET A 252 -49.21 2.82 -9.77
C MET A 252 -48.70 3.97 -8.90
N PHE A 253 -48.47 3.73 -7.62
CA PHE A 253 -47.98 4.73 -6.66
C PHE A 253 -47.11 4.07 -5.59
N GLY A 254 -46.07 4.77 -5.14
CA GLY A 254 -45.20 4.32 -4.05
C GLY A 254 -43.73 4.32 -4.43
N ASN A 255 -42.90 4.54 -3.42
CA ASN A 255 -41.44 4.60 -3.53
C ASN A 255 -40.84 3.21 -3.34
N ALA A 256 -39.63 2.98 -3.83
CA ALA A 256 -38.90 1.76 -3.54
C ALA A 256 -38.03 1.90 -2.30
N GLY A 257 -37.67 0.75 -1.72
CA GLY A 257 -36.77 0.69 -0.59
C GLY A 257 -35.30 0.82 -0.97
N ASN A 258 -34.49 1.31 -0.05
CA ASN A 258 -33.03 1.34 -0.19
C ASN A 258 -32.44 -0.06 0.02
N GLY A 259 -31.26 -0.31 -0.56
CA GLY A 259 -30.45 -1.46 -0.20
C GLY A 259 -29.83 -1.28 1.18
N GLY A 260 -29.66 -2.39 1.91
CA GLY A 260 -28.95 -2.44 3.18
C GLY A 260 -27.44 -2.38 2.98
N ASN A 261 -26.72 -1.93 4.00
CA ASN A 261 -25.26 -1.85 3.97
C ASN A 261 -24.63 -3.23 4.17
N GLY A 262 -23.51 -3.47 3.52
CA GLY A 262 -22.59 -4.55 3.88
C GLY A 262 -21.87 -4.23 5.19
N ALA A 263 -21.42 -5.27 5.89
CA ALA A 263 -20.74 -5.15 7.17
C ALA A 263 -19.24 -5.47 7.07
N ASP A 264 -18.46 -4.99 8.03
CA ASP A 264 -17.01 -5.15 8.01
C ASP A 264 -16.57 -6.61 8.19
N GLY A 265 -15.44 -6.99 7.60
CA GLY A 265 -14.76 -8.24 7.90
C GLY A 265 -14.12 -8.22 9.29
N GLY A 266 -14.08 -9.38 9.96
CA GLY A 266 -13.43 -9.53 11.25
C GLY A 266 -11.91 -9.44 11.14
N ASN A 267 -11.23 -8.98 12.19
CA ASN A 267 -9.77 -8.91 12.20
C ASN A 267 -9.16 -10.31 12.35
N GLY A 268 -7.98 -10.53 11.80
CA GLY A 268 -7.19 -11.74 12.04
C GLY A 268 -6.61 -11.77 13.46
N GLY A 269 -6.52 -12.96 14.05
CA GLY A 269 -5.93 -13.15 15.37
C GLY A 269 -4.41 -12.97 15.33
N GLY A 270 -3.80 -12.45 16.41
CA GLY A 270 -2.34 -12.37 16.51
C GLY A 270 -1.69 -13.75 16.60
N GLY A 271 -0.47 -13.89 16.07
CA GLY A 271 0.36 -15.07 16.22
C GLY A 271 0.82 -15.27 17.67
N GLY A 272 0.91 -16.53 18.09
CA GLY A 272 1.34 -16.90 19.44
C GLY A 272 2.84 -16.70 19.64
N VAL A 273 3.24 -16.40 20.87
CA VAL A 273 4.67 -16.29 21.21
C VAL A 273 5.33 -17.67 21.19
N GLY A 274 6.56 -17.80 20.70
CA GLY A 274 7.33 -19.03 20.81
C GLY A 274 7.61 -19.46 22.26
N GLY A 275 7.81 -20.75 22.48
CA GLY A 275 8.16 -21.30 23.78
C GLY A 275 9.60 -21.01 24.16
N GLY A 276 9.89 -20.82 25.45
CA GLY A 276 11.28 -20.66 25.92
C GLY A 276 12.10 -21.95 25.80
N ALA A 277 13.42 -21.84 25.80
CA ALA A 277 14.33 -22.99 25.89
C ALA A 277 14.27 -23.69 27.28
N PHE A 278 14.96 -24.84 27.42
CA PHE A 278 15.13 -25.54 28.70
C PHE A 278 16.60 -25.73 29.08
N ASP A 279 16.91 -25.39 30.34
CA ASP A 279 18.18 -25.36 31.11
C ASP A 279 19.21 -26.46 30.79
N VAL A 280 19.66 -26.50 29.54
CA VAL A 280 20.77 -27.28 29.03
C VAL A 280 21.47 -26.42 28.00
N SER A 281 22.79 -26.48 27.99
CA SER A 281 23.76 -25.69 27.21
C SER A 281 23.65 -25.79 25.68
N THR A 282 22.46 -26.03 25.08
CA THR A 282 22.22 -26.19 23.65
C THR A 282 20.78 -25.81 23.19
N GLY A 283 19.89 -25.32 24.06
CA GLY A 283 18.48 -25.07 23.71
C GLY A 283 18.24 -23.68 23.09
N SER A 284 17.53 -23.62 21.95
CA SER A 284 17.07 -22.37 21.32
C SER A 284 15.64 -22.02 21.73
N GLY A 285 15.31 -20.73 21.77
CA GLY A 285 13.91 -20.30 21.87
C GLY A 285 13.11 -20.75 20.63
N GLY A 286 11.81 -21.03 20.80
CA GLY A 286 10.91 -21.32 19.69
C GLY A 286 10.60 -20.04 18.88
N SER A 287 10.31 -20.16 17.59
CA SER A 287 9.84 -19.02 16.79
C SER A 287 8.42 -18.60 17.18
N GLY A 288 8.07 -17.35 16.90
CA GLY A 288 6.68 -16.90 16.95
C GLY A 288 5.80 -17.58 15.90
N GLY A 289 4.51 -17.65 16.17
CA GLY A 289 3.51 -18.07 15.18
C GLY A 289 3.09 -16.91 14.28
N ASP A 290 2.53 -17.20 13.12
CA ASP A 290 2.09 -16.16 12.18
C ASP A 290 0.77 -15.52 12.63
N GLY A 291 0.55 -14.27 12.25
CA GLY A 291 -0.75 -13.61 12.35
C GLY A 291 -1.79 -14.22 11.42
N GLY A 292 -3.05 -14.21 11.84
CA GLY A 292 -4.17 -14.62 11.00
C GLY A 292 -4.55 -13.53 10.00
N ASN A 293 -5.13 -13.91 8.85
CA ASN A 293 -5.61 -12.93 7.87
C ASN A 293 -6.89 -12.25 8.33
N GLY A 294 -7.10 -11.00 7.92
CA GLY A 294 -8.38 -10.31 8.07
C GLY A 294 -9.48 -10.90 7.17
N GLY A 295 -10.71 -10.79 7.63
CA GLY A 295 -11.91 -11.22 6.91
C GLY A 295 -12.31 -10.27 5.78
N VAL A 296 -13.04 -10.79 4.80
CA VAL A 296 -13.53 -9.97 3.68
C VAL A 296 -14.73 -9.12 4.13
N GLY A 297 -14.81 -7.88 3.67
CA GLY A 297 -15.96 -6.99 3.89
C GLY A 297 -17.20 -7.41 3.10
N GLY A 298 -18.37 -7.13 3.65
CA GLY A 298 -19.67 -7.44 3.07
C GLY A 298 -20.03 -6.52 1.91
N GLN A 299 -20.72 -7.07 0.92
CA GLN A 299 -21.23 -6.32 -0.23
C GLN A 299 -22.44 -5.45 0.16
N GLY A 300 -22.57 -4.26 -0.42
CA GLY A 300 -23.77 -3.43 -0.28
C GLY A 300 -24.96 -3.96 -1.08
N GLY A 301 -26.17 -3.83 -0.54
CA GLY A 301 -27.41 -4.20 -1.22
C GLY A 301 -27.81 -3.18 -2.30
N SER A 302 -28.44 -3.63 -3.39
CA SER A 302 -28.97 -2.71 -4.41
C SER A 302 -30.28 -2.08 -3.96
N GLY A 303 -30.56 -0.85 -4.42
CA GLY A 303 -31.87 -0.22 -4.21
C GLY A 303 -32.99 -0.89 -5.01
N GLY A 304 -34.23 -0.77 -4.56
CA GLY A 304 -35.42 -1.24 -5.26
C GLY A 304 -35.90 -0.27 -6.35
N THR A 305 -36.70 -0.76 -7.31
CA THR A 305 -37.24 0.04 -8.43
C THR A 305 -38.68 0.51 -8.17
N ALA A 306 -39.08 1.64 -8.76
CA ALA A 306 -40.46 2.14 -8.70
C ALA A 306 -40.91 2.70 -10.06
N ALA A 307 -42.17 2.43 -10.42
CA ALA A 307 -42.76 2.84 -11.71
C ALA A 307 -43.30 4.28 -11.68
N SER A 308 -43.87 4.74 -10.57
CA SER A 308 -44.42 6.12 -10.47
C SER A 308 -43.86 6.92 -9.29
N GLY A 309 -43.11 6.27 -8.40
CA GLY A 309 -42.46 6.89 -7.24
C GLY A 309 -40.93 6.94 -7.37
N THR A 310 -40.25 7.29 -6.29
CA THR A 310 -38.78 7.32 -6.24
C THR A 310 -38.21 5.91 -6.11
N GLY A 311 -37.20 5.55 -6.90
CA GLY A 311 -36.36 4.36 -6.67
C GLY A 311 -35.54 4.45 -5.38
N GLY A 312 -34.84 3.37 -5.03
CA GLY A 312 -33.98 3.28 -3.85
C GLY A 312 -32.50 3.52 -4.14
N ASN A 313 -31.77 4.02 -3.15
CA ASN A 313 -30.30 4.08 -3.17
C ASN A 313 -29.70 2.68 -2.94
N GLY A 314 -28.49 2.46 -3.45
CA GLY A 314 -27.67 1.32 -3.07
C GLY A 314 -27.08 1.49 -1.67
N GLY A 315 -26.91 0.40 -0.94
CA GLY A 315 -26.22 0.36 0.35
C GLY A 315 -24.71 0.41 0.18
N GLY A 316 -24.01 1.00 1.15
CA GLY A 316 -22.55 1.00 1.19
C GLY A 316 -21.99 -0.39 1.48
N ALA A 317 -20.74 -0.64 1.10
CA ALA A 317 -20.06 -1.88 1.42
C ALA A 317 -19.34 -1.84 2.78
N GLY A 318 -19.05 -3.01 3.31
CA GLY A 318 -18.18 -3.19 4.47
C GLY A 318 -16.70 -3.17 4.11
N SER A 319 -15.89 -2.69 5.04
CA SER A 319 -14.43 -2.72 4.95
C SER A 319 -13.87 -4.13 5.17
N GLY A 320 -12.68 -4.39 4.65
CA GLY A 320 -11.94 -5.61 4.97
C GLY A 320 -11.36 -5.55 6.39
N GLY A 321 -11.33 -6.69 7.09
CA GLY A 321 -10.74 -6.79 8.42
C GLY A 321 -9.21 -6.66 8.37
N ASN A 322 -8.59 -6.22 9.45
CA ASN A 322 -7.12 -6.11 9.51
C ASN A 322 -6.47 -7.49 9.71
N GLY A 323 -5.27 -7.69 9.18
CA GLY A 323 -4.44 -8.86 9.49
C GLY A 323 -3.90 -8.81 10.92
N GLY A 324 -3.75 -9.98 11.54
CA GLY A 324 -3.18 -10.12 12.88
C GLY A 324 -1.66 -9.90 12.87
N SER A 325 -1.09 -9.40 13.95
CA SER A 325 0.37 -9.29 14.08
C SER A 325 1.03 -10.67 14.19
N GLY A 326 2.25 -10.84 13.67
CA GLY A 326 3.08 -12.00 13.93
C GLY A 326 3.50 -12.09 15.40
N GLY A 327 3.65 -13.32 15.90
CA GLY A 327 4.08 -13.60 17.26
C GLY A 327 5.57 -13.32 17.44
N GLY A 328 5.96 -12.91 18.65
CA GLY A 328 7.39 -12.86 19.02
C GLY A 328 7.95 -14.27 19.29
N PRO A 329 9.27 -14.46 19.31
CA PRO A 329 9.88 -15.73 19.67
C PRO A 329 9.85 -15.97 21.18
N GLY A 330 10.13 -17.21 21.55
CA GLY A 330 10.46 -17.58 22.91
C GLY A 330 11.87 -17.14 23.29
N GLN A 331 12.05 -16.86 24.58
CA GLN A 331 13.33 -16.49 25.18
C GLN A 331 14.30 -17.70 25.19
N GLY A 332 15.60 -17.47 24.96
CA GLY A 332 16.65 -18.47 25.25
C GLY A 332 16.91 -18.60 26.76
N ASP A 333 17.63 -19.63 27.19
CA ASP A 333 17.97 -19.82 28.62
C ASP A 333 19.11 -18.91 29.10
N GLU A 334 18.87 -18.22 30.21
CA GLU A 334 19.90 -17.55 31.01
C GLU A 334 20.48 -18.54 32.04
N ASN A 335 21.53 -19.30 31.69
CA ASN A 335 22.20 -20.13 32.68
C ASN A 335 23.12 -19.29 33.59
N LEU A 336 22.53 -18.69 34.63
CA LEU A 336 23.19 -17.89 35.68
C LEU A 336 24.29 -18.63 36.46
N SER A 337 24.49 -19.95 36.25
CA SER A 337 25.40 -20.75 37.07
C SER A 337 26.78 -21.05 36.45
N HIS A 338 26.98 -20.83 35.14
CA HIS A 338 28.22 -21.20 34.45
C HIS A 338 28.87 -20.12 33.57
N ASN A 339 28.30 -18.90 33.47
CA ASN A 339 28.85 -17.77 32.69
C ASN A 339 29.18 -18.08 31.21
N VAL A 340 28.62 -19.15 30.65
CA VAL A 340 28.76 -19.55 29.24
C VAL A 340 27.43 -20.16 28.81
N SER A 341 26.76 -19.54 27.84
CA SER A 341 25.54 -20.09 27.22
C SER A 341 25.74 -20.34 25.72
N PHE A 342 25.11 -21.41 25.21
CA PHE A 342 24.98 -21.70 23.78
C PHE A 342 23.48 -21.80 23.44
N GLY A 343 23.01 -21.00 22.49
CA GLY A 343 21.62 -21.01 22.03
C GLY A 343 21.30 -19.79 21.15
N SER A 344 20.56 -20.02 20.06
CA SER A 344 20.04 -18.96 19.19
C SER A 344 18.66 -18.49 19.68
N GLY A 345 18.38 -17.19 19.55
CA GLY A 345 17.01 -16.67 19.68
C GLY A 345 16.12 -17.19 18.54
N GLY A 346 14.82 -17.35 18.80
CA GLY A 346 13.85 -17.69 17.74
C GLY A 346 13.55 -16.50 16.82
N ASN A 347 13.02 -16.77 15.63
CA ASN A 347 12.52 -15.72 14.71
C ASN A 347 11.15 -15.21 15.14
N GLY A 348 10.81 -13.98 14.77
CA GLY A 348 9.42 -13.51 14.80
C GLY A 348 8.55 -14.17 13.72
N GLY A 349 7.26 -14.30 13.99
CA GLY A 349 6.27 -14.80 13.01
C GLY A 349 5.88 -13.75 11.99
N ALA A 350 5.33 -14.15 10.84
CA ALA A 350 4.84 -13.20 9.84
C ALA A 350 3.58 -12.48 10.31
N GLY A 351 3.36 -11.25 9.85
CA GLY A 351 2.06 -10.58 9.95
C GLY A 351 1.03 -11.25 9.02
N GLY A 352 -0.24 -11.25 9.43
CA GLY A 352 -1.35 -11.71 8.59
C GLY A 352 -1.75 -10.65 7.57
N ASN A 353 -2.33 -11.06 6.45
CA ASN A 353 -2.76 -10.11 5.40
C ASN A 353 -4.08 -9.43 5.77
N GLY A 354 -4.27 -8.19 5.33
CA GLY A 354 -5.54 -7.48 5.40
C GLY A 354 -6.60 -8.11 4.49
N GLY A 355 -7.85 -8.08 4.93
CA GLY A 355 -9.00 -8.56 4.17
C GLY A 355 -9.36 -7.60 3.02
N SER A 356 -9.90 -8.14 1.93
CA SER A 356 -10.47 -7.30 0.86
C SER A 356 -11.79 -6.69 1.31
N ALA A 357 -12.13 -5.51 0.81
CA ALA A 357 -13.42 -4.89 1.09
C ALA A 357 -14.54 -5.43 0.18
N GLY A 358 -15.79 -5.10 0.52
CA GLY A 358 -16.94 -5.31 -0.36
C GLY A 358 -17.12 -4.18 -1.38
N ASP A 359 -17.84 -4.46 -2.46
CA ASP A 359 -18.30 -3.43 -3.41
C ASP A 359 -19.64 -2.82 -2.96
N GLY A 360 -19.84 -1.57 -3.34
CA GLY A 360 -21.08 -0.86 -3.04
C GLY A 360 -22.25 -1.32 -3.90
N GLY A 361 -23.46 -1.24 -3.36
CA GLY A 361 -24.68 -1.60 -4.07
C GLY A 361 -25.06 -0.60 -5.16
N ASN A 362 -25.75 -1.06 -6.21
CA ASN A 362 -26.21 -0.15 -7.26
C ASN A 362 -27.46 0.62 -6.82
N GLY A 363 -27.56 1.88 -7.24
CA GLY A 363 -28.79 2.65 -7.16
C GLY A 363 -29.81 2.16 -8.20
N ALA A 364 -31.09 2.26 -7.87
CA ALA A 364 -32.15 1.77 -8.72
C ALA A 364 -32.53 2.74 -9.85
N ALA A 365 -33.02 2.17 -10.96
CA ALA A 365 -33.71 2.92 -12.01
C ALA A 365 -35.15 3.27 -11.59
N GLY A 366 -35.63 4.45 -11.98
CA GLY A 366 -37.00 4.91 -11.72
C GLY A 366 -37.45 6.03 -12.68
N ASP A 367 -38.76 6.29 -12.71
CA ASP A 367 -39.39 7.28 -13.60
C ASP A 367 -39.24 8.75 -13.10
N ASN A 368 -38.69 8.96 -11.89
CA ASN A 368 -38.22 10.24 -11.33
C ASN A 368 -36.78 10.06 -10.76
N PRO A 369 -36.01 11.10 -10.30
CA PRO A 369 -34.56 11.15 -10.42
C PRO A 369 -33.82 9.85 -10.06
N GLY A 370 -32.88 9.39 -10.89
CA GLY A 370 -32.11 8.18 -10.61
C GLY A 370 -31.34 8.27 -9.28
N PHE A 371 -31.17 7.13 -8.63
CA PHE A 371 -30.64 7.07 -7.26
C PHE A 371 -29.16 6.73 -7.21
N SER A 372 -28.53 7.13 -6.11
CA SER A 372 -27.09 6.97 -5.93
C SER A 372 -26.73 5.49 -5.75
N GLY A 373 -25.57 5.09 -6.29
CA GLY A 373 -24.91 3.87 -5.81
C GLY A 373 -24.41 4.03 -4.37
N GLY A 374 -24.08 2.92 -3.73
CA GLY A 374 -23.37 2.91 -2.45
C GLY A 374 -21.86 2.91 -2.65
N ASN A 375 -21.10 3.47 -1.70
CA ASN A 375 -19.64 3.50 -1.77
C ASN A 375 -19.05 2.09 -1.58
N GLY A 376 -17.89 1.84 -2.21
CA GLY A 376 -17.08 0.66 -1.95
C GLY A 376 -16.39 0.75 -0.59
N GLY A 377 -16.08 -0.40 0.02
CA GLY A 377 -15.42 -0.46 1.33
C GLY A 377 -13.91 -0.27 1.22
N ASP A 378 -13.26 0.17 2.30
CA ASP A 378 -11.80 0.22 2.37
C ASP A 378 -11.21 -1.18 2.61
N GLY A 379 -10.05 -1.46 2.02
CA GLY A 379 -9.29 -2.69 2.27
C GLY A 379 -8.68 -2.70 3.68
N GLY A 380 -8.59 -3.88 4.29
CA GLY A 380 -8.03 -4.06 5.62
C GLY A 380 -6.52 -3.84 5.67
N GLN A 381 -5.99 -3.41 6.81
CA GLN A 381 -4.55 -3.21 6.99
C GLN A 381 -3.82 -4.56 7.12
N GLY A 382 -2.59 -4.64 6.61
CA GLY A 382 -1.70 -5.76 6.86
C GLY A 382 -1.19 -5.80 8.31
N GLY A 383 -0.99 -6.99 8.84
CA GLY A 383 -0.49 -7.21 10.20
C GLY A 383 1.01 -6.96 10.29
N GLN A 384 1.48 -6.46 11.44
CA GLN A 384 2.92 -6.24 11.66
C GLN A 384 3.67 -7.57 11.77
N GLY A 385 4.90 -7.64 11.25
CA GLY A 385 5.79 -8.76 11.47
C GLY A 385 6.21 -8.87 12.94
N GLY A 386 6.34 -10.09 13.44
CA GLY A 386 6.83 -10.35 14.80
C GLY A 386 8.28 -9.90 14.95
N ALA A 387 8.60 -9.21 16.04
CA ALA A 387 10.00 -8.93 16.38
C ALA A 387 10.72 -10.23 16.78
N ALA A 388 12.01 -10.34 16.51
CA ALA A 388 12.86 -11.41 17.00
C ALA A 388 13.24 -11.22 18.48
N ALA A 389 14.00 -12.17 19.05
CA ALA A 389 14.29 -12.20 20.47
C ALA A 389 15.24 -11.06 20.84
N GLN A 390 14.84 -10.25 21.81
CA GLN A 390 15.57 -9.10 22.34
C GLN A 390 16.02 -9.46 23.76
N HIS A 391 17.34 -9.53 24.04
CA HIS A 391 17.86 -9.89 25.37
C HIS A 391 18.39 -8.67 26.14
N ASN A 392 17.91 -8.48 27.38
CA ASN A 392 18.33 -7.45 28.32
C ASN A 392 19.46 -7.99 29.24
N GLY A 393 20.70 -8.17 28.79
CA GLY A 393 21.75 -8.64 29.71
C GLY A 393 23.19 -8.76 29.19
N ASN A 394 24.15 -8.46 30.07
CA ASN A 394 25.61 -8.39 29.86
C ASN A 394 26.37 -9.73 30.02
N ILE A 395 25.84 -10.88 29.63
CA ILE A 395 26.49 -12.18 29.92
C ILE A 395 26.60 -13.02 28.64
N GLY A 396 27.77 -13.60 28.37
CA GLY A 396 28.19 -14.08 27.04
C GLY A 396 27.42 -15.26 26.44
N TYR A 397 27.14 -15.15 25.14
CA TYR A 397 26.44 -16.16 24.34
C TYR A 397 27.18 -16.48 23.03
N TYR A 398 27.14 -17.77 22.65
CA TYR A 398 27.52 -18.28 21.33
C TYR A 398 26.24 -18.71 20.57
N GLY A 399 25.85 -18.03 19.49
CA GLY A 399 24.66 -18.37 18.67
C GLY A 399 24.33 -17.35 17.57
N PHE A 400 23.45 -17.71 16.63
CA PHE A 400 22.85 -16.78 15.64
C PHE A 400 21.62 -16.10 16.26
N ASN A 401 21.42 -14.81 15.98
CA ASN A 401 20.22 -14.10 16.41
C ASN A 401 19.06 -14.35 15.45
N GLY A 402 17.83 -14.33 15.99
CA GLY A 402 16.62 -14.48 15.19
C GLY A 402 16.38 -13.29 14.27
N SER A 403 15.79 -13.54 13.10
CA SER A 403 15.32 -12.50 12.19
C SER A 403 13.94 -11.99 12.59
N GLY A 404 13.65 -10.73 12.25
CA GLY A 404 12.29 -10.21 12.28
C GLY A 404 11.39 -10.97 11.29
N GLY A 405 10.12 -11.13 11.64
CA GLY A 405 9.12 -11.68 10.72
C GLY A 405 8.70 -10.65 9.66
N PRO A 406 8.30 -11.06 8.45
CA PRO A 406 7.79 -10.12 7.45
C PRO A 406 6.46 -9.51 7.89
N GLY A 407 6.17 -8.29 7.44
CA GLY A 407 4.85 -7.68 7.55
C GLY A 407 3.84 -8.33 6.58
N GLY A 408 2.57 -8.30 6.94
CA GLY A 408 1.48 -8.80 6.09
C GLY A 408 1.07 -7.77 5.03
N ASP A 409 0.52 -8.24 3.92
CA ASP A 409 0.05 -7.38 2.83
C ASP A 409 -1.24 -6.63 3.21
N GLY A 410 -1.45 -5.44 2.62
CA GLY A 410 -2.70 -4.70 2.72
C GLY A 410 -3.82 -5.29 1.85
N GLY A 411 -5.06 -5.14 2.29
CA GLY A 411 -6.26 -5.61 1.59
C GLY A 411 -6.69 -4.70 0.45
N VAL A 412 -7.33 -5.24 -0.58
CA VAL A 412 -7.84 -4.47 -1.73
C VAL A 412 -9.12 -3.70 -1.34
N GLY A 413 -9.22 -2.43 -1.75
CA GLY A 413 -10.42 -1.61 -1.63
C GLY A 413 -11.52 -2.01 -2.63
N GLY A 414 -12.77 -1.89 -2.22
CA GLY A 414 -13.94 -2.29 -2.99
C GLY A 414 -14.40 -1.22 -3.98
N SER A 415 -15.09 -1.64 -5.04
CA SER A 415 -15.59 -0.73 -6.07
C SER A 415 -16.84 0.02 -5.60
N GLY A 416 -17.00 1.27 -6.04
CA GLY A 416 -18.22 2.03 -5.83
C GLY A 416 -19.37 1.52 -6.70
N GLY A 417 -20.58 1.51 -6.16
CA GLY A 417 -21.80 1.17 -6.87
C GLY A 417 -22.17 2.19 -7.95
N ASN A 418 -22.81 1.72 -9.03
CA ASN A 418 -23.29 2.59 -10.09
C ASN A 418 -24.56 3.34 -9.65
N GLY A 419 -24.71 4.58 -10.12
CA GLY A 419 -25.96 5.32 -10.04
C GLY A 419 -27.02 4.76 -10.98
N GLY A 420 -28.28 4.81 -10.56
CA GLY A 420 -29.42 4.37 -11.34
C GLY A 420 -29.74 5.27 -12.53
N THR A 421 -30.19 4.68 -13.63
CA THR A 421 -30.65 5.43 -14.82
C THR A 421 -32.09 5.90 -14.62
N GLY A 422 -32.34 7.22 -14.66
CA GLY A 422 -33.70 7.76 -14.65
C GLY A 422 -34.38 7.64 -16.02
N ILE A 423 -35.67 7.31 -16.05
CA ILE A 423 -36.49 7.36 -17.27
C ILE A 423 -37.10 8.77 -17.36
N ASN A 424 -36.68 9.59 -18.33
CA ASN A 424 -37.13 10.98 -18.57
C ASN A 424 -36.71 12.06 -17.53
N SER A 425 -35.84 11.78 -16.55
CA SER A 425 -35.36 12.75 -15.55
C SER A 425 -33.85 12.59 -15.22
N ILE A 426 -33.36 13.49 -14.37
CA ILE A 426 -32.04 13.58 -13.72
C ILE A 426 -31.62 12.20 -13.19
N GLY A 427 -30.59 11.54 -13.73
CA GLY A 427 -30.13 10.23 -13.24
C GLY A 427 -29.30 10.29 -11.94
N GLY A 428 -28.89 9.13 -11.43
CA GLY A 428 -28.18 9.02 -10.14
C GLY A 428 -26.67 9.20 -10.23
N ASN A 429 -26.06 9.65 -9.13
CA ASN A 429 -24.61 9.73 -9.00
C ASN A 429 -24.00 8.32 -8.86
N GLY A 430 -22.82 8.14 -9.46
CA GLY A 430 -21.96 7.00 -9.14
C GLY A 430 -21.29 7.22 -7.79
N ALA A 431 -21.01 6.13 -7.09
CA ALA A 431 -20.39 6.17 -5.76
C ALA A 431 -18.87 5.97 -5.82
N ASP A 432 -18.16 6.43 -4.80
CA ASP A 432 -16.70 6.33 -4.76
C ASP A 432 -16.24 4.89 -4.52
N GLY A 433 -15.08 4.54 -5.09
CA GLY A 433 -14.36 3.33 -4.73
C GLY A 433 -13.63 3.49 -3.40
N GLY A 434 -13.53 2.40 -2.63
CA GLY A 434 -12.81 2.39 -1.37
C GLY A 434 -11.30 2.34 -1.56
N ASN A 435 -10.56 2.78 -0.54
CA ASN A 435 -9.09 2.82 -0.57
C ASN A 435 -8.50 1.43 -0.37
N GLY A 436 -7.30 1.21 -0.90
CA GLY A 436 -6.50 0.04 -0.55
C GLY A 436 -5.96 0.13 0.87
N GLY A 437 -5.90 -1.00 1.56
CA GLY A 437 -5.28 -1.12 2.88
C GLY A 437 -3.77 -0.91 2.80
N ALA A 438 -3.18 -0.26 3.80
CA ALA A 438 -1.73 -0.22 3.93
C ALA A 438 -1.21 -1.58 4.40
N ALA A 439 0.04 -1.85 4.10
CA ALA A 439 0.68 -3.07 4.54
C ALA A 439 1.29 -2.96 5.93
N GLY A 440 1.54 -4.11 6.55
CA GLY A 440 2.29 -4.22 7.79
C GLY A 440 3.78 -3.97 7.57
N ALA A 441 4.44 -3.39 8.56
CA ALA A 441 5.89 -3.28 8.57
C ALA A 441 6.54 -4.62 8.95
N GLY A 442 7.78 -4.79 8.50
CA GLY A 442 8.64 -5.89 8.91
C GLY A 442 8.99 -5.79 10.39
N GLY A 443 9.11 -6.95 11.03
CA GLY A 443 9.51 -7.07 12.42
C GLY A 443 10.97 -6.68 12.65
N ALA A 444 11.27 -6.20 13.85
CA ALA A 444 12.64 -5.92 14.26
C ALA A 444 13.45 -7.22 14.44
N PRO A 445 14.75 -7.23 14.14
CA PRO A 445 15.66 -8.35 14.38
C PRO A 445 16.03 -8.49 15.86
N GLY A 446 16.82 -9.51 16.21
CA GLY A 446 17.45 -9.63 17.53
C GLY A 446 18.89 -9.08 17.58
N ASP A 447 19.21 -8.31 18.64
CA ASP A 447 20.52 -7.69 18.90
C ASP A 447 21.60 -8.71 19.34
N GLY A 448 22.87 -8.50 18.97
CA GLY A 448 24.01 -9.24 19.53
C GLY A 448 24.46 -8.63 20.87
N TYR A 449 24.91 -9.42 21.86
CA TYR A 449 25.52 -8.88 23.09
C TYR A 449 26.69 -9.74 23.65
N HIS A 450 27.72 -9.07 24.20
CA HIS A 450 29.09 -9.47 24.69
C HIS A 450 29.16 -10.49 25.86
N ASP A 451 30.29 -11.04 26.41
CA ASP A 451 31.76 -10.84 26.37
C ASP A 451 32.47 -12.13 26.91
N GLY A 452 33.59 -12.60 26.32
CA GLY A 452 34.35 -13.74 26.88
C GLY A 452 35.60 -14.18 26.07
N PRO A 453 36.71 -14.58 26.73
CA PRO A 453 37.96 -14.93 26.04
C PRO A 453 37.80 -16.22 25.23
N GLY A 454 38.04 -16.15 23.92
CA GLY A 454 38.05 -17.30 23.04
C GLY A 454 39.07 -18.35 23.49
N ILE A 455 38.59 -19.56 23.79
CA ILE A 455 39.42 -20.75 23.94
C ILE A 455 39.62 -21.35 22.54
N ASP A 456 40.79 -21.10 21.94
CA ASP A 456 41.42 -21.81 20.83
C ASP A 456 40.50 -22.55 19.82
N GLY A 457 40.00 -21.85 18.80
CA GLY A 457 39.42 -22.45 17.58
C GLY A 457 38.71 -21.46 16.62
N PRO A 458 38.60 -21.75 15.31
CA PRO A 458 37.91 -20.90 14.33
C PRO A 458 36.41 -21.22 14.37
N THR A 459 35.70 -20.67 15.35
CA THR A 459 34.23 -20.69 15.38
C THR A 459 33.72 -19.29 15.09
N VAL A 460 32.95 -19.13 14.01
CA VAL A 460 32.26 -17.89 13.64
C VAL A 460 31.23 -17.56 14.72
N VAL A 461 31.31 -16.38 15.33
CA VAL A 461 30.42 -15.94 16.41
C VAL A 461 29.65 -14.68 15.97
N GLY A 462 28.32 -14.73 16.06
CA GLY A 462 27.43 -13.56 16.17
C GLY A 462 27.25 -12.68 14.93
N THR A 463 26.49 -13.13 13.92
CA THR A 463 25.88 -12.22 12.94
C THR A 463 24.58 -11.63 13.51
N GLY A 464 24.39 -10.32 13.38
CA GLY A 464 23.10 -9.69 13.71
C GLY A 464 21.95 -10.28 12.90
N GLY A 465 20.76 -10.35 13.48
CA GLY A 465 19.56 -10.80 12.77
C GLY A 465 19.18 -9.81 11.65
N ALA A 466 18.63 -10.33 10.55
CA ALA A 466 18.06 -9.49 9.50
C ALA A 466 16.70 -8.92 9.93
N GLY A 467 16.42 -7.67 9.54
CA GLY A 467 15.11 -7.07 9.70
C GLY A 467 14.07 -7.73 8.79
N GLY A 468 12.81 -7.72 9.22
CA GLY A 468 11.71 -8.25 8.42
C GLY A 468 11.44 -7.37 7.19
N GLU A 469 10.98 -7.99 6.10
CA GLU A 469 10.48 -7.23 4.94
C GLU A 469 9.12 -6.57 5.27
N GLY A 470 8.87 -5.38 4.74
CA GLY A 470 7.54 -4.76 4.76
C GLY A 470 6.61 -5.41 3.75
N GLY A 471 5.31 -5.50 4.07
CA GLY A 471 4.31 -6.07 3.17
C GLY A 471 3.96 -5.15 2.00
N ALA A 472 3.36 -5.70 0.95
CA ALA A 472 2.84 -4.93 -0.19
C ALA A 472 1.45 -4.35 0.11
N ALA A 473 1.19 -3.11 -0.29
CA ALA A 473 -0.08 -2.47 -0.01
C ALA A 473 -1.20 -2.92 -0.96
N GLY A 474 -2.44 -2.82 -0.49
CA GLY A 474 -3.61 -3.11 -1.30
C GLY A 474 -3.92 -2.03 -2.33
N SER A 475 -4.53 -2.42 -3.44
CA SER A 475 -5.00 -1.46 -4.46
C SER A 475 -6.30 -0.78 -4.06
N GLY A 476 -6.51 0.46 -4.52
CA GLY A 476 -7.80 1.14 -4.43
C GLY A 476 -8.86 0.56 -5.36
N GLY A 477 -10.13 0.67 -4.97
CA GLY A 477 -11.29 0.24 -5.74
C GLY A 477 -11.73 1.28 -6.78
N ASN A 478 -12.38 0.83 -7.85
CA ASN A 478 -12.82 1.74 -8.92
C ASN A 478 -14.04 2.57 -8.50
N GLY A 479 -14.15 3.78 -9.03
CA GLY A 479 -15.37 4.58 -8.88
C GLY A 479 -16.54 4.07 -9.71
N GLY A 480 -17.75 4.20 -9.18
CA GLY A 480 -19.01 3.82 -9.83
C GLY A 480 -19.41 4.78 -10.96
N GLN A 481 -20.12 4.26 -11.96
CA GLN A 481 -20.68 5.05 -13.06
C GLN A 481 -21.90 5.85 -12.60
N GLY A 482 -21.85 7.18 -12.80
CA GLY A 482 -23.04 8.01 -12.75
C GLY A 482 -23.84 7.92 -14.05
N ALA A 483 -25.13 8.26 -13.99
CA ALA A 483 -25.95 8.40 -15.17
C ALA A 483 -25.47 9.57 -16.06
N ILE A 484 -25.90 9.60 -17.33
CA ILE A 484 -25.52 10.64 -18.29
C ILE A 484 -25.85 12.04 -17.73
N GLY A 485 -24.83 12.88 -17.55
CA GLY A 485 -24.97 14.25 -17.02
C GLY A 485 -24.79 14.39 -15.51
N PHE A 486 -24.45 13.30 -14.79
CA PHE A 486 -24.30 13.26 -13.34
C PHE A 486 -22.87 12.95 -12.90
N SER A 487 -22.57 13.27 -11.64
CA SER A 487 -21.29 12.99 -11.03
C SER A 487 -21.06 11.48 -11.03
N ALA A 488 -19.92 11.06 -11.56
CA ALA A 488 -19.45 9.70 -11.42
C ALA A 488 -18.52 9.61 -10.21
N GLY A 489 -18.41 8.42 -9.63
CA GLY A 489 -17.56 8.18 -8.48
C GLY A 489 -16.08 8.32 -8.82
N SER A 490 -15.31 8.80 -7.86
CA SER A 490 -13.86 8.74 -7.90
C SER A 490 -13.34 7.35 -7.62
N GLY A 491 -12.17 7.03 -8.18
CA GLY A 491 -11.41 5.85 -7.79
C GLY A 491 -10.76 6.03 -6.42
N GLY A 492 -10.71 4.96 -5.64
CA GLY A 492 -10.06 4.94 -4.33
C GLY A 492 -8.54 5.04 -4.43
N ASN A 493 -7.90 5.51 -3.38
CA ASN A 493 -6.44 5.63 -3.33
C ASN A 493 -5.79 4.26 -3.19
N GLY A 494 -4.56 4.13 -3.70
CA GLY A 494 -3.72 2.98 -3.37
C GLY A 494 -3.23 3.01 -1.91
N GLY A 495 -3.04 1.84 -1.30
CA GLY A 495 -2.52 1.71 0.05
C GLY A 495 -1.02 2.04 0.16
N GLN A 496 -0.54 2.36 1.36
CA GLN A 496 0.89 2.61 1.61
C GLN A 496 1.66 1.30 1.82
N GLY A 497 2.82 1.16 1.19
CA GLY A 497 3.70 0.00 1.38
C GLY A 497 4.29 -0.08 2.79
N GLY A 498 4.54 -1.29 3.27
CA GLY A 498 5.04 -1.53 4.63
C GLY A 498 6.52 -1.15 4.76
N ALA A 499 6.93 -0.57 5.88
CA ALA A 499 8.35 -0.31 6.11
C ALA A 499 9.13 -1.63 6.34
N GLY A 500 10.35 -1.72 5.84
CA GLY A 500 11.29 -2.78 6.23
C GLY A 500 11.80 -2.56 7.66
N GLY A 501 12.09 -3.64 8.39
CA GLY A 501 12.72 -3.56 9.70
C GLY A 501 14.23 -3.33 9.57
N ASP A 502 14.85 -2.59 10.48
CA ASP A 502 16.31 -2.41 10.51
C ASP A 502 17.03 -3.74 10.75
N GLY A 503 18.29 -3.85 10.38
CA GLY A 503 19.18 -4.97 10.70
C GLY A 503 19.88 -4.77 12.03
N ALA A 504 20.11 -5.85 12.77
CA ALA A 504 20.74 -5.76 14.08
C ALA A 504 22.25 -5.54 13.97
N SER A 505 22.82 -4.70 14.84
CA SER A 505 24.28 -4.53 14.92
C SER A 505 24.95 -5.73 15.60
N GLY A 506 26.15 -6.10 15.16
CA GLY A 506 27.09 -6.89 15.95
C GLY A 506 27.74 -6.02 17.03
N THR A 507 27.99 -6.55 18.23
CA THR A 507 28.54 -5.78 19.39
C THR A 507 29.93 -6.25 19.84
N ASP A 508 30.75 -5.38 20.45
CA ASP A 508 32.21 -5.54 20.73
C ASP A 508 32.69 -6.93 21.18
N GLY A 509 33.79 -7.41 20.59
CA GLY A 509 34.44 -8.65 21.01
C GLY A 509 35.79 -8.86 20.33
N TYR A 510 36.60 -9.75 20.89
CA TYR A 510 38.05 -9.80 20.65
C TYR A 510 38.50 -10.55 19.38
N ILE A 511 37.62 -11.18 18.57
CA ILE A 511 38.01 -12.00 17.38
C ILE A 511 36.98 -11.93 16.22
N GLN A 512 37.49 -12.11 14.99
CA GLN A 512 36.86 -12.09 13.65
C GLN A 512 35.46 -12.76 13.52
N GLY A 513 34.55 -12.11 12.75
CA GLY A 513 33.31 -12.73 12.23
C GLY A 513 31.96 -12.09 12.61
N MET A 514 31.93 -10.92 13.25
CA MET A 514 30.69 -10.26 13.72
C MET A 514 30.10 -9.29 12.69
N ASN A 515 29.37 -9.82 11.72
CA ASN A 515 28.68 -9.01 10.72
C ASN A 515 27.38 -8.39 11.27
N GLY A 516 27.07 -7.17 10.85
CA GLY A 516 25.73 -6.62 11.04
C GLY A 516 24.70 -7.38 10.22
N GLY A 517 23.47 -7.45 10.72
CA GLY A 517 22.33 -8.00 9.99
C GLY A 517 21.85 -7.04 8.91
N ASN A 518 21.31 -7.55 7.81
CA ASN A 518 20.75 -6.70 6.76
C ASN A 518 19.43 -6.06 7.20
N GLY A 519 19.19 -4.84 6.76
CA GLY A 519 17.87 -4.22 6.83
C GLY A 519 16.88 -4.91 5.88
N GLY A 520 15.61 -4.92 6.25
CA GLY A 520 14.52 -5.45 5.45
C GLY A 520 14.13 -4.49 4.34
N ASN A 521 13.66 -5.03 3.22
CA ASN A 521 13.13 -4.23 2.13
C ASN A 521 11.82 -3.56 2.54
N GLY A 522 11.57 -2.34 2.05
CA GLY A 522 10.26 -1.73 2.09
C GLY A 522 9.32 -2.39 1.07
N GLY A 523 8.04 -2.48 1.42
CA GLY A 523 7.02 -3.06 0.56
C GLY A 523 6.48 -2.08 -0.48
N THR A 524 5.94 -2.59 -1.58
CA THR A 524 5.42 -1.75 -2.67
C THR A 524 4.14 -1.02 -2.28
N GLY A 525 3.96 0.19 -2.80
CA GLY A 525 2.73 0.96 -2.71
C GLY A 525 1.62 0.40 -3.59
N GLY A 526 0.39 0.55 -3.15
CA GLY A 526 -0.78 0.02 -3.85
C GLY A 526 -1.12 0.84 -5.09
N ALA A 527 -1.57 0.18 -6.16
CA ALA A 527 -2.13 0.88 -7.31
C ALA A 527 -3.45 1.56 -6.92
N ALA A 528 -3.74 2.72 -7.49
CA ALA A 528 -5.03 3.37 -7.25
C ALA A 528 -6.16 2.78 -8.11
N GLY A 529 -7.38 3.01 -7.65
CA GLY A 529 -8.59 2.74 -8.41
C GLY A 529 -8.78 3.74 -9.56
N ASN A 530 -9.33 3.26 -10.67
CA ASN A 530 -9.68 4.12 -11.79
C ASN A 530 -10.89 4.98 -11.44
N GLY A 531 -10.89 6.21 -11.96
CA GLY A 531 -12.08 7.05 -11.99
C GLY A 531 -13.08 6.53 -13.03
N SER A 532 -14.36 6.82 -12.82
CA SER A 532 -15.40 6.54 -13.82
C SER A 532 -15.44 7.62 -14.91
N THR A 533 -16.37 7.57 -15.87
CA THR A 533 -16.40 8.39 -17.10
C THR A 533 -16.15 9.89 -16.92
N VAL A 534 -16.61 10.48 -15.81
CA VAL A 534 -16.35 11.87 -15.40
C VAL A 534 -15.79 12.00 -13.97
N GLY A 535 -15.44 10.87 -13.34
CA GLY A 535 -14.91 10.82 -11.98
C GLY A 535 -13.38 10.85 -11.97
N ASN A 536 -12.78 11.54 -11.00
CA ASN A 536 -11.32 11.57 -10.85
C ASN A 536 -10.79 10.20 -10.45
N ALA A 537 -9.58 9.86 -10.91
CA ALA A 537 -8.92 8.66 -10.45
C ALA A 537 -8.20 8.87 -9.12
N GLY A 538 -7.97 7.80 -8.37
CA GLY A 538 -7.21 7.86 -7.13
C GLY A 538 -5.70 8.05 -7.40
N PRO A 539 -4.95 8.69 -6.49
CA PRO A 539 -3.50 8.60 -6.43
C PRO A 539 -3.01 7.21 -6.03
N GLY A 540 -1.87 6.81 -6.60
CA GLY A 540 -1.16 5.61 -6.20
C GLY A 540 -0.57 5.77 -4.79
N GLY A 541 -0.46 4.67 -4.05
CA GLY A 541 0.12 4.68 -2.72
C GLY A 541 1.65 4.73 -2.76
N ASN A 542 2.30 5.30 -1.74
CA ASN A 542 3.76 5.33 -1.72
C ASN A 542 4.31 3.96 -1.33
N GLY A 543 5.48 3.63 -1.82
CA GLY A 543 6.25 2.50 -1.34
C GLY A 543 6.79 2.74 0.08
N GLY A 544 6.99 1.65 0.81
CA GLY A 544 7.55 1.68 2.15
C GLY A 544 9.05 1.95 2.12
N ASN A 545 9.55 2.64 3.13
CA ASN A 545 10.99 2.79 3.32
C ASN A 545 11.59 1.46 3.76
N ALA A 546 12.82 1.20 3.36
CA ALA A 546 13.56 0.06 3.86
C ALA A 546 14.14 0.31 5.26
N GLY A 547 14.55 -0.78 5.91
CA GLY A 547 15.33 -0.72 7.14
C GLY A 547 16.83 -0.53 6.87
N ASP A 548 17.52 0.11 7.81
CA ASP A 548 18.97 0.29 7.76
C ASP A 548 19.70 -1.03 8.06
N GLY A 549 20.90 -1.22 7.55
CA GLY A 549 21.77 -2.34 7.89
C GLY A 549 22.44 -2.16 9.26
N GLY A 550 22.61 -3.25 10.00
CA GLY A 550 23.26 -3.23 11.31
C GLY A 550 24.75 -2.94 11.22
N SER A 551 25.33 -2.37 12.28
CA SER A 551 26.77 -2.11 12.34
C SER A 551 27.60 -3.36 12.66
N ALA A 552 28.87 -3.40 12.24
CA ALA A 552 29.82 -4.42 12.67
C ALA A 552 30.58 -3.98 13.95
N ALA A 553 30.96 -4.94 14.80
CA ALA A 553 31.63 -4.72 16.08
C ALA A 553 33.16 -4.52 16.00
N TYR A 554 33.81 -5.10 14.99
CA TYR A 554 35.26 -5.06 14.82
C TYR A 554 35.65 -5.07 13.36
N VAL A 555 36.39 -4.05 12.91
CA VAL A 555 36.90 -3.94 11.54
C VAL A 555 38.25 -4.66 11.42
N GLY A 556 38.18 -6.00 11.34
CA GLY A 556 39.24 -6.86 10.80
C GLY A 556 38.97 -7.18 9.33
N SER A 557 39.87 -7.89 8.65
CA SER A 557 39.75 -8.24 7.21
C SER A 557 38.49 -9.01 6.78
N ASP A 558 37.63 -9.42 7.71
CA ASP A 558 36.57 -10.42 7.49
C ASP A 558 35.23 -10.08 8.19
N ALA A 559 34.99 -8.81 8.57
CA ALA A 559 33.75 -8.38 9.22
C ALA A 559 33.15 -7.13 8.54
N TYR A 560 31.85 -7.18 8.23
CA TYR A 560 31.12 -6.18 7.44
C TYR A 560 29.85 -5.73 8.14
N GLY A 561 29.49 -4.44 8.01
CA GLY A 561 28.15 -3.97 8.33
C GLY A 561 27.11 -4.67 7.44
N GLY A 562 25.89 -4.78 7.94
CA GLY A 562 24.77 -5.30 7.16
C GLY A 562 24.42 -4.34 6.02
N ALA A 563 23.90 -4.88 4.92
CA ALA A 563 23.32 -4.07 3.85
C ALA A 563 22.02 -3.41 4.33
N GLY A 564 21.75 -2.18 3.91
CA GLY A 564 20.43 -1.59 4.01
C GLY A 564 19.45 -2.27 3.06
N GLY A 565 18.17 -2.30 3.43
CA GLY A 565 17.13 -2.82 2.54
C GLY A 565 16.85 -1.87 1.38
N ASN A 566 16.23 -2.38 0.31
CA ASN A 566 15.73 -1.54 -0.77
C ASN A 566 14.38 -0.93 -0.39
N GLY A 567 14.16 0.34 -0.72
CA GLY A 567 12.85 0.97 -0.62
C GLY A 567 11.86 0.32 -1.58
N GLY A 568 10.58 0.28 -1.20
CA GLY A 568 9.54 -0.28 -2.06
C GLY A 568 9.13 0.69 -3.17
N ASP A 569 8.72 0.17 -4.32
CA ASP A 569 8.23 1.02 -5.42
C ASP A 569 6.91 1.69 -5.05
N GLY A 570 6.68 2.89 -5.57
CA GLY A 570 5.39 3.59 -5.51
C GLY A 570 4.36 2.96 -6.44
N GLY A 571 3.10 2.96 -5.99
CA GLY A 571 1.99 2.44 -6.76
C GLY A 571 1.61 3.36 -7.92
N ASN A 572 1.20 2.78 -9.03
CA ASN A 572 0.67 3.55 -10.17
C ASN A 572 -0.66 4.21 -9.80
N ALA A 573 -0.89 5.41 -10.33
CA ALA A 573 -2.18 6.06 -10.21
C ALA A 573 -3.26 5.39 -11.06
N GLY A 574 -4.51 5.66 -10.73
CA GLY A 574 -5.63 5.23 -11.56
C GLY A 574 -5.73 6.05 -12.86
N ALA A 575 -6.24 5.41 -13.91
CA ALA A 575 -6.55 6.07 -15.18
C ALA A 575 -7.83 6.91 -15.06
N SER A 576 -7.84 8.06 -15.75
CA SER A 576 -9.02 8.93 -15.78
C SER A 576 -10.17 8.37 -16.61
N GLY A 577 -11.38 8.86 -16.30
CA GLY A 577 -12.48 8.90 -17.27
C GLY A 577 -12.24 9.88 -18.41
N THR A 578 -13.13 9.87 -19.40
CA THR A 578 -13.07 10.65 -20.64
C THR A 578 -12.92 12.17 -20.47
N THR A 579 -13.34 12.75 -19.34
CA THR A 579 -13.24 14.19 -19.06
C THR A 579 -12.72 14.51 -17.64
N ALA A 580 -12.12 13.54 -16.97
CA ALA A 580 -11.64 13.68 -15.59
C ALA A 580 -10.10 13.71 -15.51
N ASN A 581 -9.57 14.04 -14.34
CA ASN A 581 -8.12 14.01 -14.12
C ASN A 581 -7.71 12.60 -13.67
N GLY A 582 -6.56 12.13 -14.19
CA GLY A 582 -5.88 10.98 -13.61
C GLY A 582 -5.23 11.37 -12.28
N GLY A 583 -4.96 10.40 -11.43
CA GLY A 583 -4.30 10.62 -10.14
C GLY A 583 -2.79 10.75 -10.27
N ASP A 584 -2.14 11.20 -9.20
CA ASP A 584 -0.67 11.21 -9.12
C ASP A 584 -0.15 9.82 -8.75
N GLY A 585 0.99 9.43 -9.34
CA GLY A 585 1.69 8.21 -8.98
C GLY A 585 2.27 8.30 -7.57
N GLY A 586 2.30 7.17 -6.87
CA GLY A 586 2.88 7.10 -5.53
C GLY A 586 4.39 7.28 -5.56
N ASN A 587 4.94 7.88 -4.51
CA ASN A 587 6.39 7.97 -4.34
C ASN A 587 6.99 6.59 -4.04
N GLY A 588 8.17 6.27 -4.55
CA GLY A 588 8.96 5.15 -4.07
C GLY A 588 9.54 5.43 -2.68
N GLY A 589 9.73 4.36 -1.91
CA GLY A 589 10.34 4.41 -0.59
C GLY A 589 11.84 4.66 -0.64
N THR A 590 12.39 5.21 0.44
CA THR A 590 13.84 5.37 0.57
C THR A 590 14.51 4.03 0.88
N GLY A 591 15.64 3.74 0.24
CA GLY A 591 16.52 2.65 0.63
C GLY A 591 17.12 2.90 2.01
N GLY A 592 17.41 1.83 2.73
CA GLY A 592 18.09 1.87 4.02
C GLY A 592 19.57 2.18 3.87
N SER A 593 20.15 2.85 4.84
CA SER A 593 21.60 3.03 4.95
C SER A 593 22.26 1.68 5.23
N GLY A 594 23.43 1.42 4.65
CA GLY A 594 24.24 0.29 5.11
C GLY A 594 24.84 0.56 6.49
N GLY A 595 25.19 -0.48 7.25
CA GLY A 595 26.09 -0.34 8.40
C GLY A 595 27.49 0.12 7.94
N PRO A 596 28.47 0.37 8.84
CA PRO A 596 29.85 0.62 8.45
C PRO A 596 30.39 -0.53 7.57
N VAL A 597 30.87 -0.22 6.36
CA VAL A 597 31.26 -1.21 5.31
C VAL A 597 30.08 -2.07 4.76
N GLY A 598 28.84 -1.72 5.12
CA GLY A 598 27.60 -2.26 4.57
C GLY A 598 27.08 -1.41 3.41
N THR A 599 26.37 -2.02 2.48
CA THR A 599 25.88 -1.37 1.27
C THR A 599 24.54 -0.68 1.52
N PRO A 600 24.36 0.59 1.14
CA PRO A 600 23.03 1.19 1.14
C PRO A 600 22.11 0.43 0.20
N GLY A 601 20.84 0.30 0.59
CA GLY A 601 19.83 -0.19 -0.33
C GLY A 601 19.41 0.89 -1.32
N ILE A 602 18.86 0.46 -2.45
CA ILE A 602 18.36 1.40 -3.46
C ILE A 602 17.00 1.94 -3.04
N ASN A 603 16.69 3.19 -3.40
CA ASN A 603 15.30 3.66 -3.33
C ASN A 603 14.42 2.87 -4.29
N GLY A 604 13.15 2.68 -3.92
CA GLY A 604 12.16 2.14 -4.83
C GLY A 604 11.79 3.15 -5.90
N ASP A 605 11.33 2.69 -7.06
CA ASP A 605 10.94 3.57 -8.15
C ASP A 605 9.64 4.31 -7.82
N GLY A 606 9.46 5.53 -8.35
CA GLY A 606 8.16 6.21 -8.31
C GLY A 606 7.12 5.56 -9.24
N GLY A 607 5.86 5.52 -8.82
CA GLY A 607 4.75 5.01 -9.63
C GLY A 607 4.36 5.99 -10.75
N ALA A 608 3.81 5.47 -11.84
CA ALA A 608 3.37 6.31 -12.97
C ALA A 608 2.10 7.11 -12.65
N GLY A 609 2.05 8.36 -13.10
CA GLY A 609 0.87 9.23 -13.02
C GLY A 609 -0.21 8.87 -14.04
N GLY A 610 -1.47 9.13 -13.69
CA GLY A 610 -2.62 8.83 -14.52
C GLY A 610 -2.85 9.90 -15.60
N THR A 611 -3.05 9.49 -16.86
CA THR A 611 -3.38 10.45 -17.93
C THR A 611 -4.79 11.04 -17.74
N PRO A 612 -5.07 12.33 -18.07
CA PRO A 612 -4.18 13.28 -18.76
C PRO A 612 -3.35 14.23 -17.87
N TYR A 613 -3.53 14.25 -16.54
CA TYR A 613 -2.92 15.29 -15.66
C TYR A 613 -2.15 14.78 -14.43
N GLY A 614 -2.06 13.47 -14.22
CA GLY A 614 -1.33 12.90 -13.10
C GLY A 614 0.18 13.01 -13.28
N THR A 615 0.89 13.33 -12.20
CA THR A 615 2.36 13.33 -12.19
C THR A 615 2.91 11.97 -11.77
N ASP A 616 4.04 11.56 -12.34
CA ASP A 616 4.78 10.41 -11.84
C ASP A 616 5.28 10.69 -10.41
N GLY A 617 5.29 9.65 -9.58
CA GLY A 617 5.84 9.70 -8.23
C GLY A 617 7.37 9.75 -8.24
N THR A 618 7.94 10.09 -7.09
CA THR A 618 9.40 10.16 -6.87
C THR A 618 9.85 9.11 -5.88
N PRO A 619 11.05 8.52 -6.01
CA PRO A 619 12.16 8.95 -6.83
C PRO A 619 12.02 8.48 -8.27
N SER A 620 11.78 9.43 -9.16
CA SER A 620 12.21 9.32 -10.54
C SER A 620 13.74 9.25 -10.51
N VAL A 621 14.36 8.37 -11.30
CA VAL A 621 15.83 8.31 -11.45
C VAL A 621 16.41 9.72 -11.52
N ALA A 622 17.15 10.09 -10.47
CA ALA A 622 17.83 11.36 -10.39
C ALA A 622 19.33 11.09 -10.50
N ASN A 623 19.92 11.69 -11.53
CA ASN A 623 21.36 11.84 -11.66
C ASN A 623 21.75 13.28 -11.35
N ALA A 624 22.95 13.47 -10.81
CA ALA A 624 23.50 14.81 -10.60
C ALA A 624 24.94 14.89 -11.09
N THR A 625 25.17 15.81 -12.02
CA THR A 625 26.50 16.01 -12.63
C THR A 625 27.31 17.04 -11.84
N VAL A 626 28.54 16.65 -11.51
CA VAL A 626 29.62 17.46 -10.95
C VAL A 626 30.70 17.65 -12.02
N PRO A 627 31.13 18.89 -12.32
CA PRO A 627 32.24 19.12 -13.24
C PRO A 627 33.57 18.56 -12.71
N LEU A 628 34.34 17.91 -13.58
CA LEU A 628 35.72 17.50 -13.30
C LEU A 628 36.73 18.46 -13.94
N THR A 629 37.78 18.80 -13.20
CA THR A 629 38.93 19.53 -13.75
C THR A 629 40.13 18.60 -13.81
N MET A 630 40.74 18.44 -14.98
CA MET A 630 41.96 17.63 -15.11
C MET A 630 43.19 18.48 -14.79
N ASN A 631 44.04 18.00 -13.88
CA ASN A 631 45.31 18.67 -13.60
C ASN A 631 46.41 18.28 -14.61
N ASN A 632 47.60 18.89 -14.49
CA ASN A 632 48.73 18.64 -15.40
C ASN A 632 49.35 17.22 -15.25
N LEU A 633 48.87 16.43 -14.29
CA LEU A 633 49.30 15.05 -14.02
C LEU A 633 48.22 14.03 -14.43
N HIS A 634 47.20 14.46 -15.18
CA HIS A 634 46.05 13.64 -15.59
C HIS A 634 45.21 13.10 -14.42
N GLN A 635 45.22 13.77 -13.27
CA GLN A 635 44.31 13.41 -12.17
C GLN A 635 43.03 14.24 -12.26
N PRO A 636 41.85 13.62 -12.06
CA PRO A 636 40.58 14.33 -12.01
C PRO A 636 40.40 15.02 -10.66
N LEU A 637 40.06 16.31 -10.70
CA LEU A 637 39.72 17.11 -9.53
C LEU A 637 38.22 17.41 -9.50
N ALA A 638 37.59 17.12 -8.36
CA ALA A 638 36.27 17.63 -8.03
C ALA A 638 36.40 18.71 -6.95
N TYR A 639 35.44 19.63 -6.91
CA TYR A 639 35.38 20.66 -5.87
C TYR A 639 34.34 20.27 -4.84
N ILE A 640 34.75 20.18 -3.57
CA ILE A 640 33.88 19.79 -2.46
C ILE A 640 33.87 20.84 -1.35
N SER A 641 32.78 20.89 -0.59
CA SER A 641 32.61 21.72 0.60
C SER A 641 32.41 20.80 1.79
N VAL A 642 33.27 20.88 2.80
CA VAL A 642 33.13 20.11 4.03
C VAL A 642 32.58 21.02 5.12
N ASN A 643 31.58 20.55 5.87
CA ASN A 643 30.95 21.29 6.96
C ASN A 643 30.46 22.70 6.54
N GLY A 644 29.92 22.82 5.33
CA GLY A 644 29.44 24.09 4.77
C GLY A 644 30.53 25.14 4.49
N GLY A 645 31.80 24.71 4.39
CA GLY A 645 32.94 25.54 4.03
C GLY A 645 33.01 25.95 2.56
N PRO A 646 34.09 26.63 2.12
CA PRO A 646 34.32 26.91 0.71
C PRO A 646 34.47 25.62 -0.11
N LEU A 647 34.27 25.72 -1.43
CA LEU A 647 34.53 24.64 -2.37
C LEU A 647 36.03 24.52 -2.64
N GLU A 648 36.60 23.36 -2.37
CA GLU A 648 38.05 23.10 -2.44
C GLU A 648 38.36 21.88 -3.31
N PRO A 649 39.48 21.90 -4.06
CA PRO A 649 39.81 20.84 -5.00
C PRO A 649 40.34 19.59 -4.31
N VAL A 650 39.73 18.45 -4.59
CA VAL A 650 40.17 17.12 -4.15
C VAL A 650 40.36 16.19 -5.33
N VAL A 651 41.33 15.28 -5.24
CA VAL A 651 41.52 14.24 -6.26
C VAL A 651 40.36 13.24 -6.17
N VAL A 652 39.66 13.00 -7.27
CA VAL A 652 38.68 11.90 -7.35
C VAL A 652 39.45 10.61 -7.63
N ASP A 653 39.45 9.72 -6.65
CA ASP A 653 40.35 8.58 -6.64
C ASP A 653 39.56 7.27 -6.49
N THR A 654 39.36 6.56 -7.60
CA THR A 654 38.75 5.23 -7.56
C THR A 654 39.64 4.19 -6.89
N GLY A 655 40.94 4.46 -6.77
CA GLY A 655 41.99 3.63 -6.15
C GLY A 655 41.95 3.57 -4.63
N SER A 656 41.19 4.45 -3.98
CA SER A 656 41.08 4.56 -2.52
C SER A 656 39.63 4.72 -2.06
N THR A 657 39.39 4.68 -0.74
CA THR A 657 38.06 4.76 -0.13
C THR A 657 38.08 5.79 0.99
N GLY A 658 37.06 6.64 1.05
CA GLY A 658 36.91 7.66 2.10
C GLY A 658 37.47 9.03 1.71
N LEU A 659 37.03 10.06 2.43
CA LEU A 659 37.46 11.44 2.22
C LEU A 659 38.50 11.85 3.25
N VAL A 660 39.68 12.25 2.77
CA VAL A 660 40.76 12.82 3.60
C VAL A 660 41.06 14.23 3.13
N ILE A 661 41.07 15.20 4.03
CA ILE A 661 41.29 16.61 3.70
C ILE A 661 42.14 17.33 4.76
N GLU A 662 42.90 18.33 4.32
CA GLU A 662 43.65 19.19 5.23
C GLU A 662 42.70 20.00 6.14
N PRO A 663 42.99 20.07 7.46
CA PRO A 663 42.07 20.65 8.45
C PRO A 663 41.84 22.15 8.27
N GLN A 664 42.74 22.86 7.58
CA GLN A 664 42.66 24.30 7.39
C GLN A 664 41.55 24.75 6.43
N TYR A 665 41.04 23.84 5.62
CA TYR A 665 39.94 24.09 4.69
C TYR A 665 38.56 23.72 5.24
N VAL A 666 38.52 23.14 6.44
CA VAL A 666 37.29 22.69 7.08
C VAL A 666 36.92 23.63 8.24
N PRO A 667 35.76 24.30 8.18
CA PRO A 667 35.27 25.09 9.31
C PRO A 667 35.12 24.22 10.56
N THR A 668 35.61 24.70 11.70
CA THR A 668 35.54 23.95 12.97
C THR A 668 34.26 24.23 13.78
N GLN A 669 33.42 25.17 13.32
CA GLN A 669 32.17 25.47 13.98
C GLN A 669 31.19 24.30 13.79
N ASN A 670 30.63 23.80 14.89
CA ASN A 670 29.66 22.68 14.91
C ASN A 670 30.19 21.33 14.37
N LEU A 671 31.50 21.17 14.22
CA LEU A 671 32.10 19.92 13.73
C LEU A 671 31.97 18.75 14.73
N GLY A 672 31.76 19.03 16.02
CA GLY A 672 31.68 18.02 17.07
C GLY A 672 33.05 17.56 17.59
N SER A 673 33.06 16.46 18.35
CA SER A 673 34.29 15.73 18.71
C SER A 673 34.63 14.71 17.63
N ASP A 674 35.90 14.34 17.54
CA ASP A 674 36.32 13.19 16.74
C ASP A 674 35.62 11.91 17.22
N VAL A 675 35.24 11.06 16.27
CA VAL A 675 34.63 9.75 16.52
C VAL A 675 35.65 8.62 16.44
N TYR A 676 36.80 8.88 15.79
CA TYR A 676 37.91 7.96 15.63
C TYR A 676 39.23 8.72 15.34
N SER A 677 40.37 8.09 15.63
CA SER A 677 41.69 8.57 15.21
C SER A 677 42.52 7.42 14.68
N GLY A 678 43.29 7.66 13.62
CA GLY A 678 44.04 6.62 12.93
C GLY A 678 45.29 7.10 12.21
N SER A 679 45.88 6.21 11.44
CA SER A 679 46.98 6.51 10.54
C SER A 679 46.86 5.71 9.25
N ALA A 680 47.12 6.36 8.12
CA ALA A 680 47.02 5.77 6.80
C ALA A 680 48.24 6.16 5.94
N GLY A 681 48.33 5.52 4.77
CA GLY A 681 49.28 5.88 3.74
C GLY A 681 48.59 6.11 2.40
N TYR A 682 49.17 6.99 1.59
CA TYR A 682 48.66 7.30 0.25
C TYR A 682 49.72 7.05 -0.83
N SER A 683 49.36 6.27 -1.85
CA SER A 683 50.19 5.92 -3.02
C SER A 683 51.61 5.38 -2.68
N GLY A 684 51.81 4.86 -1.46
CA GLY A 684 53.10 4.37 -0.96
C GLY A 684 54.18 5.45 -0.72
N GLY A 685 53.88 6.73 -0.96
CA GLY A 685 54.82 7.85 -0.84
C GLY A 685 54.51 8.82 0.32
N LEU A 686 53.34 8.68 0.94
CA LEU A 686 52.88 9.51 2.05
C LEU A 686 52.38 8.65 3.18
N THR A 687 52.68 9.02 4.43
CA THR A 687 52.09 8.47 5.65
C THR A 687 51.61 9.62 6.50
N TYR A 688 50.39 9.52 7.02
CA TYR A 688 49.77 10.59 7.80
C TYR A 688 48.87 10.00 8.89
N SER A 689 48.71 10.75 9.98
CA SER A 689 47.70 10.52 11.00
C SER A 689 46.52 11.47 10.81
N TYR A 690 45.33 11.01 11.15
CA TYR A 690 44.08 11.74 10.98
C TYR A 690 43.14 11.52 12.16
N ASP A 691 42.22 12.47 12.34
CA ASP A 691 41.07 12.39 13.23
C ASP A 691 39.79 12.41 12.37
N THR A 692 38.88 11.46 12.59
CA THR A 692 37.65 11.29 11.81
C THR A 692 36.48 12.01 12.49
N TYR A 693 35.69 12.72 11.70
CA TYR A 693 34.51 13.46 12.15
C TYR A 693 33.28 13.10 11.29
N ASP A 694 32.11 13.05 11.92
CA ASP A 694 30.84 12.95 11.19
C ASP A 694 30.36 14.34 10.78
N THR A 695 30.46 14.65 9.48
CA THR A 695 30.06 15.96 8.95
C THR A 695 29.54 15.87 7.53
N THR A 696 29.05 16.99 7.00
CA THR A 696 28.45 17.04 5.66
C THR A 696 29.50 17.30 4.59
N VAL A 697 29.33 16.67 3.42
CA VAL A 697 30.12 16.91 2.22
C VAL A 697 29.19 17.39 1.12
N GLY A 698 29.48 18.56 0.55
CA GLY A 698 28.74 19.16 -0.53
C GLY A 698 29.54 19.20 -1.83
N PHE A 699 28.88 19.00 -2.97
CA PHE A 699 29.50 18.99 -4.31
C PHE A 699 29.09 20.20 -5.17
N GLY A 700 28.54 21.23 -4.54
CA GLY A 700 27.92 22.37 -5.22
C GLY A 700 26.48 22.08 -5.66
N SER A 701 25.78 23.12 -6.13
CA SER A 701 24.40 23.03 -6.67
C SER A 701 23.35 22.36 -5.76
N GLY A 702 23.59 22.29 -4.44
CA GLY A 702 22.68 21.69 -3.47
C GLY A 702 22.84 20.18 -3.26
N ILE A 703 23.83 19.54 -3.90
CA ILE A 703 24.18 18.14 -3.66
C ILE A 703 24.96 18.08 -2.36
N VAL A 704 24.35 17.60 -1.28
CA VAL A 704 24.94 17.55 0.07
C VAL A 704 24.58 16.22 0.71
N THR A 705 25.58 15.55 1.28
CA THR A 705 25.38 14.29 2.01
C THR A 705 24.67 14.54 3.35
N SER A 706 24.04 13.50 3.90
CA SER A 706 23.88 13.41 5.36
C SER A 706 25.26 13.42 6.04
N PRO A 707 25.36 13.69 7.36
CA PRO A 707 26.63 13.56 8.07
C PRO A 707 27.29 12.21 7.79
N THR A 708 28.55 12.23 7.37
CA THR A 708 29.34 11.07 6.97
C THR A 708 30.78 11.23 7.47
N ALA A 709 31.52 10.14 7.53
CA ALA A 709 32.88 10.12 8.04
C ALA A 709 33.83 10.91 7.11
N VAL A 710 34.51 11.90 7.69
CA VAL A 710 35.53 12.72 7.04
C VAL A 710 36.80 12.75 7.88
N ASP A 711 37.92 12.37 7.28
CA ASP A 711 39.23 12.34 7.93
C ASP A 711 39.92 13.69 7.78
N LEU A 712 40.19 14.34 8.92
CA LEU A 712 41.00 15.54 8.98
C LEU A 712 42.44 15.18 9.33
N VAL A 713 43.38 15.57 8.47
CA VAL A 713 44.81 15.33 8.71
C VAL A 713 45.24 16.04 10.00
N THR A 714 45.89 15.31 10.90
CA THR A 714 46.40 15.87 12.16
C THR A 714 47.42 16.99 11.90
N PRO A 715 47.52 18.02 12.78
CA PRO A 715 48.48 19.11 12.62
C PRO A 715 49.94 18.67 12.47
N ALA A 716 50.31 17.50 13.02
CA ALA A 716 51.65 16.94 12.89
C ALA A 716 51.95 16.41 11.48
N SER A 717 50.91 15.95 10.77
CA SER A 717 51.03 15.35 9.43
C SER A 717 50.76 16.36 8.31
N THR A 718 50.09 17.48 8.61
CA THR A 718 49.73 18.52 7.62
C THR A 718 50.89 18.97 6.72
N PRO A 719 52.10 19.29 7.24
CA PRO A 719 53.18 19.76 6.37
C PRO A 719 53.66 18.73 5.34
N ALA A 720 53.64 17.44 5.68
CA ALA A 720 53.99 16.37 4.76
C ALA A 720 52.89 16.14 3.71
N PHE A 721 51.63 16.26 4.13
CA PHE A 721 50.47 16.16 3.26
C PHE A 721 50.43 17.30 2.23
N GLU A 722 50.58 18.55 2.67
CA GLU A 722 50.67 19.74 1.81
C GLU A 722 51.79 19.61 0.79
N GLN A 723 52.98 19.18 1.23
CA GLN A 723 54.13 19.00 0.35
C GLN A 723 53.85 17.96 -0.75
N TYR A 724 53.12 16.89 -0.42
CA TYR A 724 52.79 15.83 -1.35
C TYR A 724 51.83 16.31 -2.46
N PHE A 725 50.75 17.02 -2.09
CA PHE A 725 49.75 17.51 -3.04
C PHE A 725 50.05 18.88 -3.66
N ALA A 726 51.13 19.56 -3.25
CA ALA A 726 51.54 20.85 -3.82
C ALA A 726 51.67 20.87 -5.35
N SER A 727 52.02 19.72 -5.96
CA SER A 727 52.16 19.58 -7.42
C SER A 727 50.85 19.29 -8.15
N THR A 728 49.85 18.75 -7.45
CA THR A 728 48.54 18.39 -8.01
C THR A 728 47.55 19.56 -7.93
N GLY A 729 47.76 20.47 -6.95
CA GLY A 729 46.85 21.57 -6.65
C GLY A 729 45.62 21.15 -5.83
N ALA A 730 45.55 19.89 -5.39
CA ALA A 730 44.51 19.38 -4.51
C ALA A 730 44.86 19.62 -3.04
N VAL A 731 43.85 19.62 -2.17
CA VAL A 731 43.99 19.77 -0.71
C VAL A 731 43.49 18.53 0.05
N GLY A 732 43.17 17.47 -0.69
CA GLY A 732 42.59 16.24 -0.17
C GLY A 732 42.34 15.22 -1.28
N VAL A 733 41.87 14.05 -0.86
CA VAL A 733 41.53 12.90 -1.72
C VAL A 733 40.11 12.47 -1.41
N LEU A 734 39.30 12.41 -2.46
CA LEU A 734 37.97 11.82 -2.44
C LEU A 734 38.07 10.39 -2.98
N GLY A 735 38.25 9.43 -2.07
CA GLY A 735 38.28 8.01 -2.37
C GLY A 735 36.87 7.47 -2.63
N ILE A 736 36.62 7.00 -3.85
CA ILE A 736 35.30 6.50 -4.29
C ILE A 736 35.31 5.02 -4.71
N GLY A 737 36.41 4.30 -4.50
CA GLY A 737 36.42 2.84 -4.64
C GLY A 737 35.76 2.22 -3.41
N PRO A 738 34.67 1.45 -3.51
CA PRO A 738 33.99 0.86 -2.36
C PRO A 738 34.77 -0.25 -1.63
N ASP A 739 35.85 -0.81 -2.21
CA ASP A 739 36.54 -2.02 -1.69
C ASP A 739 38.08 -1.93 -1.70
N ASN A 740 38.66 -0.90 -1.07
CA ASN A 740 40.13 -0.73 -1.02
C ASN A 740 40.87 -1.77 -0.13
N GLY A 741 40.16 -2.73 0.47
CA GLY A 741 40.74 -3.71 1.39
C GLY A 741 41.17 -3.15 2.74
N PHE A 742 40.76 -1.94 3.11
CA PHE A 742 40.93 -1.34 4.44
C PHE A 742 39.58 -1.29 5.17
N PRO A 743 39.37 -2.16 6.17
CA PRO A 743 38.14 -2.17 6.96
C PRO A 743 37.97 -0.85 7.73
N GLY A 744 36.83 -0.16 7.56
CA GLY A 744 36.45 1.00 8.39
C GLY A 744 36.33 2.35 7.67
N THR A 745 36.50 2.41 6.35
CA THR A 745 36.28 3.62 5.54
C THR A 745 35.21 3.35 4.49
N SER A 746 34.13 4.13 4.47
CA SER A 746 33.09 4.10 3.41
C SER A 746 33.31 5.24 2.42
N THR A 747 32.84 5.09 1.18
CA THR A 747 32.79 6.23 0.25
C THR A 747 31.79 7.27 0.78
N VAL A 748 31.98 8.54 0.43
CA VAL A 748 30.97 9.58 0.75
C VAL A 748 29.74 9.49 -0.16
N ILE A 749 29.84 8.74 -1.27
CA ILE A 749 28.77 8.59 -2.26
C ILE A 749 27.56 7.92 -1.60
N ALA A 750 27.80 6.88 -0.80
CA ALA A 750 26.77 6.18 -0.04
C ALA A 750 25.90 7.08 0.86
N ALA A 751 26.42 8.26 1.26
CA ALA A 751 25.70 9.23 2.10
C ALA A 751 24.95 10.31 1.29
N LEU A 752 24.99 10.26 -0.05
CA LEU A 752 24.23 11.16 -0.90
C LEU A 752 22.73 10.81 -0.87
N PRO A 753 21.86 11.83 -0.94
CA PRO A 753 20.43 11.61 -0.80
C PRO A 753 19.84 10.94 -2.05
N GLY A 754 18.79 10.15 -1.84
CA GLY A 754 18.00 9.66 -2.95
C GLY A 754 18.73 8.58 -3.76
N THR A 755 18.49 8.57 -5.08
CA THR A 755 19.21 7.68 -6.00
C THR A 755 20.66 8.09 -6.23
N LEU A 756 21.10 9.28 -5.79
CA LEU A 756 22.46 9.78 -6.01
C LEU A 756 23.56 8.94 -5.35
N GLY A 757 23.22 8.20 -4.29
CA GLY A 757 24.17 7.34 -3.58
C GLY A 757 24.44 5.98 -4.22
N GLN A 758 23.88 5.69 -5.40
CA GLN A 758 24.02 4.38 -6.06
C GLN A 758 25.38 4.16 -6.76
N GLY A 759 26.15 5.22 -6.98
CA GLY A 759 27.44 5.15 -7.65
C GLY A 759 27.80 6.45 -8.36
N ALA A 760 28.89 6.39 -9.12
CA ALA A 760 29.38 7.51 -9.90
C ALA A 760 29.93 7.08 -11.27
N LEU A 761 29.47 7.75 -12.33
CA LEU A 761 30.07 7.69 -13.66
C LEU A 761 31.21 8.70 -13.75
N ILE A 762 32.40 8.26 -14.14
CA ILE A 762 33.53 9.13 -14.46
C ILE A 762 33.76 9.12 -15.97
N ASN A 763 33.80 10.30 -16.58
CA ASN A 763 34.22 10.48 -17.96
C ASN A 763 35.18 11.68 -18.05
N GLU A 764 36.48 11.40 -17.95
CA GLU A 764 37.52 12.44 -17.91
C GLU A 764 37.58 13.22 -19.23
N SER A 765 37.36 12.54 -20.36
CA SER A 765 37.37 13.18 -21.68
C SER A 765 36.26 14.23 -21.86
N GLN A 766 35.14 14.05 -21.15
CA GLN A 766 34.01 14.97 -21.13
C GLN A 766 33.99 15.87 -19.88
N HIS A 767 34.98 15.74 -18.98
CA HIS A 767 35.05 16.51 -17.75
C HIS A 767 33.84 16.32 -16.82
N VAL A 768 33.34 15.09 -16.70
CA VAL A 768 32.10 14.76 -15.99
C VAL A 768 32.34 13.71 -14.90
N LEU A 769 31.84 14.01 -13.70
CA LEU A 769 31.52 13.06 -12.63
C LEU A 769 30.00 13.10 -12.44
N GLU A 770 29.30 11.99 -12.58
CA GLU A 770 27.84 11.95 -12.46
C GLU A 770 27.41 10.95 -11.41
N PHE A 771 26.78 11.44 -10.34
CA PHE A 771 26.20 10.62 -9.28
C PHE A 771 24.84 10.09 -9.70
N GLY A 772 24.47 8.92 -9.16
CA GLY A 772 23.18 8.29 -9.39
C GLY A 772 23.29 6.93 -10.07
N PRO A 773 22.17 6.35 -10.52
CA PRO A 773 22.17 5.12 -11.31
C PRO A 773 23.02 5.32 -12.58
N ASN A 774 23.65 4.26 -13.09
CA ASN A 774 24.40 4.36 -14.35
C ASN A 774 23.46 4.87 -15.47
N PRO A 775 23.68 6.08 -16.03
CA PRO A 775 22.80 6.63 -17.05
C PRO A 775 22.97 5.95 -18.41
N LEU A 776 23.97 5.09 -18.54
CA LEU A 776 24.30 4.36 -19.75
C LEU A 776 23.86 2.90 -19.62
N THR A 777 23.45 2.30 -20.75
CA THR A 777 22.82 0.98 -20.78
C THR A 777 23.79 -0.20 -20.56
N GLY A 778 25.03 0.05 -20.09
CA GLY A 778 26.04 -0.95 -19.72
C GLY A 778 26.65 -1.71 -20.90
N THR A 779 27.95 -1.53 -21.20
CA THR A 779 28.63 -2.40 -22.20
C THR A 779 29.45 -3.56 -21.63
N VAL A 780 30.11 -3.44 -20.46
CA VAL A 780 30.72 -4.59 -19.74
C VAL A 780 30.92 -4.26 -18.25
N SER A 781 30.33 -5.02 -17.33
CA SER A 781 30.55 -4.88 -15.87
C SER A 781 31.46 -5.98 -15.33
N ILE A 782 32.40 -5.62 -14.46
CA ILE A 782 33.29 -6.52 -13.74
C ILE A 782 33.15 -6.34 -12.23
N ALA A 783 33.39 -7.41 -11.47
CA ALA A 783 33.41 -7.36 -10.01
C ALA A 783 34.71 -6.72 -9.51
N GLY A 784 34.60 -5.86 -8.49
CA GLY A 784 35.72 -5.17 -7.85
C GLY A 784 35.80 -3.68 -8.21
N ALA A 785 36.08 -2.86 -7.21
CA ALA A 785 36.52 -1.46 -7.32
C ALA A 785 37.17 -1.03 -5.98
N PRO A 786 38.48 -0.71 -5.91
CA PRO A 786 39.43 -0.43 -7.00
C PRO A 786 39.99 -1.64 -7.75
N THR A 787 40.04 -2.81 -7.12
CA THR A 787 40.88 -3.91 -7.62
C THR A 787 40.04 -5.01 -8.25
N ALA A 788 40.41 -5.41 -9.47
CA ALA A 788 39.82 -6.55 -10.16
C ALA A 788 40.90 -7.49 -10.68
N ILE A 789 40.59 -8.78 -10.77
CA ILE A 789 41.44 -9.74 -11.48
C ILE A 789 41.08 -9.69 -12.96
N LEU A 790 42.05 -9.38 -13.82
CA LEU A 790 41.86 -9.19 -15.27
C LEU A 790 42.97 -9.85 -16.08
N ASP A 791 42.72 -10.01 -17.38
CA ASP A 791 43.73 -10.49 -18.32
C ASP A 791 44.34 -9.32 -19.10
N VAL A 792 45.67 -9.21 -19.11
CA VAL A 792 46.40 -8.14 -19.79
C VAL A 792 47.28 -8.70 -20.89
N ARG A 793 47.27 -8.04 -22.05
CA ARG A 793 48.14 -8.37 -23.19
C ARG A 793 49.04 -7.20 -23.54
N ILE A 794 50.33 -7.48 -23.66
CA ILE A 794 51.35 -6.55 -24.11
C ILE A 794 51.75 -6.87 -25.56
N GLY A 795 51.51 -5.93 -26.47
CA GLY A 795 51.77 -6.09 -27.89
C GLY A 795 51.02 -7.29 -28.48
N GLY A 796 51.78 -8.22 -29.07
CA GLY A 796 51.27 -9.50 -29.59
C GLY A 796 51.54 -10.70 -28.68
N GLY A 797 51.90 -10.47 -27.40
CA GLY A 797 52.22 -11.51 -26.43
C GLY A 797 51.00 -12.31 -25.94
N PRO A 798 51.20 -13.28 -25.02
CA PRO A 798 50.10 -14.00 -24.37
C PRO A 798 49.25 -13.07 -23.47
N LEU A 799 48.08 -13.55 -23.06
CA LEU A 799 47.32 -12.92 -21.98
C LEU A 799 47.93 -13.35 -20.64
N GLU A 800 48.21 -12.38 -19.78
CA GLU A 800 48.70 -12.57 -18.43
C GLU A 800 47.57 -12.27 -17.43
N HIS A 801 47.32 -13.22 -16.53
CA HIS A 801 46.26 -13.12 -15.52
C HIS A 801 46.77 -12.40 -14.27
N VAL A 802 46.26 -11.21 -13.99
CA VAL A 802 46.88 -10.28 -13.05
C VAL A 802 45.85 -9.48 -12.24
N SER A 803 46.26 -9.06 -11.05
CA SER A 803 45.51 -8.10 -10.26
C SER A 803 45.72 -6.69 -10.81
N VAL A 804 44.63 -5.98 -11.07
CA VAL A 804 44.60 -4.65 -11.68
C VAL A 804 43.80 -3.70 -10.80
N ALA A 805 44.45 -2.65 -10.30
CA ALA A 805 43.83 -1.51 -9.66
C ALA A 805 43.37 -0.51 -10.73
N ILE A 806 42.06 -0.33 -10.85
CA ILE A 806 41.41 0.62 -11.76
C ILE A 806 41.31 1.96 -11.02
N ASP A 807 42.27 2.83 -11.28
CA ASP A 807 42.64 3.92 -10.39
C ASP A 807 42.76 5.26 -11.16
N SER A 808 41.73 6.10 -11.03
CA SER A 808 41.71 7.46 -11.61
C SER A 808 42.72 8.41 -10.96
N GLY A 809 43.10 8.17 -9.71
CA GLY A 809 44.13 8.92 -8.99
C GLY A 809 45.56 8.52 -9.37
N GLY A 810 45.73 7.36 -10.02
CA GLY A 810 47.00 6.68 -10.31
C GLY A 810 47.92 7.34 -11.34
N VAL A 811 47.60 8.54 -11.82
CA VAL A 811 48.39 9.28 -12.84
C VAL A 811 48.58 8.39 -14.07
N ASN A 812 49.80 8.09 -14.50
CA ASN A 812 50.09 7.25 -15.67
C ASN A 812 50.06 5.74 -15.37
N GLY A 813 49.82 5.34 -14.11
CA GLY A 813 49.77 3.93 -13.71
C GLY A 813 51.14 3.25 -13.66
N PHE A 814 51.13 1.96 -13.32
CA PHE A 814 52.34 1.12 -13.29
C PHE A 814 52.08 -0.31 -13.73
N ILE A 815 53.11 -0.94 -14.30
CA ILE A 815 53.07 -2.34 -14.74
C ILE A 815 54.24 -3.13 -14.12
N PRO A 816 54.00 -4.35 -13.61
CA PRO A 816 55.06 -5.25 -13.19
C PRO A 816 56.01 -5.61 -14.34
N SER A 817 57.31 -5.65 -14.04
CA SER A 817 58.34 -6.11 -14.98
C SER A 817 58.10 -7.54 -15.48
N SER A 818 57.44 -8.37 -14.65
CA SER A 818 57.04 -9.74 -14.99
C SER A 818 55.97 -9.79 -16.08
N VAL A 819 55.07 -8.81 -16.15
CA VAL A 819 53.98 -8.75 -17.14
C VAL A 819 54.46 -8.11 -18.44
N LEU A 820 55.37 -7.13 -18.33
CA LEU A 820 55.90 -6.42 -19.50
C LEU A 820 56.75 -7.31 -20.41
N ASP A 821 57.46 -8.31 -19.84
CA ASP A 821 58.29 -9.30 -20.55
C ASP A 821 59.35 -8.73 -21.52
N THR A 822 59.83 -7.50 -21.25
CA THR A 822 60.92 -6.86 -22.03
C THR A 822 62.29 -6.95 -21.34
N GLY A 823 62.34 -7.47 -20.11
CA GLY A 823 63.51 -7.42 -19.23
C GLY A 823 63.75 -6.06 -18.56
N GLN A 824 62.89 -5.06 -18.82
CA GLN A 824 62.91 -3.78 -18.12
C GLN A 824 62.39 -3.94 -16.68
N THR A 825 63.09 -3.34 -15.71
CA THR A 825 62.73 -3.42 -14.27
C THR A 825 62.40 -2.07 -13.63
N SER A 826 62.59 -0.96 -14.36
CA SER A 826 62.27 0.41 -13.95
C SER A 826 62.15 1.34 -15.15
N GLY A 827 61.60 2.55 -14.96
CA GLY A 827 61.39 3.54 -16.02
C GLY A 827 60.03 3.43 -16.70
N ILE A 828 59.75 4.30 -17.66
CA ILE A 828 58.48 4.31 -18.41
C ILE A 828 58.46 3.16 -19.43
N VAL A 829 57.31 2.51 -19.61
CA VAL A 829 57.12 1.50 -20.67
C VAL A 829 57.50 2.07 -22.04
N PRO A 830 58.22 1.33 -22.91
CA PRO A 830 58.69 1.87 -24.18
C PRO A 830 57.56 2.39 -25.06
N ALA A 831 57.77 3.52 -25.73
CA ALA A 831 56.81 4.09 -26.66
C ALA A 831 56.46 3.11 -27.80
N GLY A 832 55.20 3.12 -28.23
CA GLY A 832 54.67 2.20 -29.25
C GLY A 832 54.25 0.83 -28.70
N THR A 833 54.28 0.63 -27.39
CA THR A 833 53.80 -0.61 -26.75
C THR A 833 52.28 -0.57 -26.68
N ILE A 834 51.61 -1.57 -27.26
CA ILE A 834 50.16 -1.73 -27.15
C ILE A 834 49.86 -2.45 -25.84
N ILE A 835 49.01 -1.87 -25.01
CA ILE A 835 48.52 -2.47 -23.77
C ILE A 835 47.02 -2.66 -23.94
N SER A 836 46.55 -3.90 -23.82
CA SER A 836 45.14 -4.25 -23.95
C SER A 836 44.69 -5.01 -22.72
N VAL A 837 43.59 -4.57 -22.12
CA VAL A 837 43.02 -5.15 -20.89
C VAL A 837 41.68 -5.77 -21.21
N TYR A 838 41.50 -7.01 -20.77
CA TYR A 838 40.33 -7.84 -21.03
C TYR A 838 39.66 -8.24 -19.73
N THR A 839 38.42 -8.72 -19.82
CA THR A 839 37.78 -9.47 -18.74
C THR A 839 38.65 -10.65 -18.28
N SER A 840 38.45 -11.14 -17.05
CA SER A 840 39.25 -12.20 -16.43
C SER A 840 39.27 -13.56 -17.16
N ASN A 841 38.33 -13.75 -18.09
CA ASN A 841 38.27 -14.92 -18.97
C ASN A 841 38.94 -14.68 -20.34
N GLY A 842 39.50 -13.49 -20.56
CA GLY A 842 40.19 -13.10 -21.79
C GLY A 842 39.30 -12.88 -23.01
N GLU A 843 37.96 -12.93 -22.86
CA GLU A 843 37.03 -12.94 -23.99
C GLU A 843 36.67 -11.52 -24.48
N THR A 844 36.49 -10.57 -23.56
CA THR A 844 35.99 -9.24 -23.90
C THR A 844 37.05 -8.19 -23.63
N LEU A 845 37.38 -7.40 -24.65
CA LEU A 845 38.28 -6.25 -24.50
C LEU A 845 37.55 -5.15 -23.72
N LEU A 846 38.15 -4.70 -22.62
CA LEU A 846 37.65 -3.57 -21.84
C LEU A 846 38.18 -2.26 -22.42
N TYR A 847 39.50 -2.15 -22.59
CA TYR A 847 40.13 -1.01 -23.25
C TYR A 847 41.52 -1.37 -23.80
N SER A 848 42.00 -0.57 -24.75
CA SER A 848 43.32 -0.73 -25.35
C SER A 848 43.91 0.63 -25.70
N TYR A 849 45.21 0.78 -25.49
CA TYR A 849 45.94 1.99 -25.87
C TYR A 849 47.37 1.66 -26.30
N THR A 850 48.01 2.62 -26.96
CA THR A 850 49.43 2.56 -27.34
C THR A 850 50.20 3.60 -26.55
N THR A 851 51.25 3.17 -25.84
CA THR A 851 52.10 4.08 -25.06
C THR A 851 52.81 5.08 -25.96
N THR A 852 53.03 6.30 -25.45
CA THR A 852 53.86 7.32 -26.11
C THR A 852 55.18 7.49 -25.34
N GLY A 853 56.07 8.36 -25.83
CA GLY A 853 57.32 8.66 -25.11
C GLY A 853 57.12 9.43 -23.79
N THR A 854 55.93 9.96 -23.55
CA THR A 854 55.56 10.75 -22.36
C THR A 854 54.38 10.16 -21.58
N ASP A 855 53.54 9.37 -22.25
CA ASP A 855 52.30 8.81 -21.70
C ASP A 855 52.39 7.29 -21.75
N GLY A 856 52.86 6.70 -20.65
CA GLY A 856 52.96 5.27 -20.45
C GLY A 856 53.17 4.92 -18.98
N PRO A 857 52.75 3.73 -18.55
CA PRO A 857 52.89 3.31 -17.16
C PRO A 857 54.35 3.13 -16.78
N TYR A 858 54.64 3.30 -15.49
CA TYR A 858 55.98 3.06 -14.94
C TYR A 858 56.19 1.56 -14.66
N VAL A 859 57.37 1.04 -14.96
CA VAL A 859 57.72 -0.36 -14.72
C VAL A 859 58.16 -0.55 -13.27
N THR A 860 57.55 -1.49 -12.56
CA THR A 860 57.86 -1.80 -11.15
C THR A 860 58.20 -3.27 -10.96
N THR A 861 58.76 -3.62 -9.79
CA THR A 861 59.00 -5.01 -9.40
C THR A 861 57.85 -5.60 -8.55
N GLY A 862 56.71 -4.90 -8.47
CA GLY A 862 55.52 -5.36 -7.77
C GLY A 862 54.76 -6.44 -8.54
N ASN A 863 53.59 -6.85 -8.02
CA ASN A 863 52.79 -7.94 -8.60
C ASN A 863 51.43 -7.49 -9.15
N ALA A 864 51.09 -6.21 -9.02
CA ALA A 864 49.81 -5.64 -9.48
C ALA A 864 50.03 -4.55 -10.52
N ILE A 865 49.05 -4.39 -11.41
CA ILE A 865 48.98 -3.27 -12.35
C ILE A 865 48.13 -2.17 -11.73
N ASN A 866 48.50 -0.93 -11.99
CA ASN A 866 47.63 0.23 -11.78
C ASN A 866 47.35 0.85 -13.14
N THR A 867 46.07 1.04 -13.46
CA THR A 867 45.66 1.53 -14.78
C THR A 867 46.03 2.98 -15.02
N GLY A 868 46.11 3.79 -13.97
CA GLY A 868 46.08 5.24 -14.09
C GLY A 868 44.83 5.74 -14.80
N TYR A 869 44.94 6.94 -15.38
CA TYR A 869 43.86 7.68 -16.04
C TYR A 869 43.34 7.07 -17.35
N PHE A 870 44.08 6.12 -17.96
CA PHE A 870 43.81 5.63 -19.31
C PHE A 870 42.37 5.15 -19.56
N PRO A 871 41.76 4.25 -18.76
CA PRO A 871 40.39 3.81 -19.01
C PRO A 871 39.37 4.95 -18.94
N PHE A 872 39.52 5.87 -17.99
CA PHE A 872 38.61 6.99 -17.75
C PHE A 872 38.68 8.09 -18.82
N ASN A 873 39.84 8.23 -19.48
CA ASN A 873 40.02 9.16 -20.59
C ASN A 873 39.64 8.55 -21.95
N LEU A 874 39.61 7.22 -22.07
CA LEU A 874 39.18 6.54 -23.30
C LEU A 874 37.66 6.43 -23.41
N GLY A 875 36.95 6.38 -22.28
CA GLY A 875 35.50 6.27 -22.24
C GLY A 875 34.95 6.40 -20.82
N PRO A 876 33.61 6.44 -20.69
CA PRO A 876 32.95 6.48 -19.39
C PRO A 876 33.19 5.18 -18.60
N VAL A 877 33.51 5.33 -17.32
CA VAL A 877 33.66 4.22 -16.37
C VAL A 877 32.74 4.48 -15.18
N TYR A 878 31.80 3.58 -14.94
CA TYR A 878 30.87 3.66 -13.80
C TYR A 878 31.37 2.82 -12.63
N ILE A 879 31.45 3.44 -11.45
CA ILE A 879 31.75 2.78 -10.19
C ILE A 879 30.45 2.67 -9.40
N ALA A 880 29.95 1.46 -9.23
CA ALA A 880 28.74 1.20 -8.47
C ALA A 880 29.06 0.96 -7.00
N GLU A 881 28.24 1.53 -6.12
CA GLU A 881 28.13 1.13 -4.71
C GLU A 881 27.38 -0.22 -4.65
N SER A 882 28.02 -1.29 -5.13
CA SER A 882 27.38 -2.60 -5.37
C SER A 882 26.97 -3.29 -4.06
N PRO A 883 25.81 -3.98 -3.99
CA PRO A 883 25.24 -4.66 -2.81
C PRO A 883 26.14 -5.68 -2.09
N SER A 884 27.22 -6.14 -2.73
CA SER A 884 28.13 -7.16 -2.18
C SER A 884 29.31 -6.61 -1.37
N GLY A 885 29.48 -5.28 -1.27
CA GLY A 885 30.62 -4.65 -0.60
C GLY A 885 31.94 -4.67 -1.41
N PHE A 886 31.96 -5.35 -2.56
CA PHE A 886 33.13 -5.43 -3.46
C PHE A 886 33.16 -4.31 -4.53
N GLY A 887 32.06 -3.57 -4.70
CA GLY A 887 31.87 -2.68 -5.85
C GLY A 887 31.76 -3.40 -7.19
N THR A 888 31.22 -2.71 -8.19
CA THR A 888 31.39 -3.12 -9.59
C THR A 888 31.92 -1.95 -10.41
N THR A 889 32.81 -2.28 -11.34
CA THR A 889 33.30 -1.33 -12.34
C THR A 889 32.66 -1.67 -13.68
N THR A 890 31.98 -0.72 -14.31
CA THR A 890 31.40 -0.88 -15.64
C THR A 890 32.13 0.00 -16.63
N PHE A 891 32.57 -0.59 -17.74
CA PHE A 891 33.18 0.11 -18.86
C PHE A 891 32.10 0.37 -19.92
N ASP A 892 31.74 1.63 -20.08
CA ASP A 892 30.68 2.09 -20.97
C ASP A 892 31.26 2.65 -22.27
N SER A 893 30.42 2.74 -23.32
CA SER A 893 30.81 3.18 -24.66
C SER A 893 29.90 4.24 -25.25
#